data_AF-A0A2K1KGJ0-F1
#
_entry.id   AF-A0A2K1KGJ0-F1
#
_cell.length_a   1.000
_cell.length_b   1.000
_cell.length_c   1.000
_cell.angle_alpha   90.00
_cell.angle_beta   90.00
_cell.angle_gamma   90.00
#
_symmetry.space_group_name_H-M   'P 1'
#
loop_
_entity.id
_entity.type
_entity.pdbx_description
1 polymer ?
#
loop_
_entity_poly.entity_id
_entity_poly.type
_entity_poly.pdbx_seq_one_letter_code
_entity_poly.pdbx_strand_id
1 'polypeptide(L)'
;MGDRAATAMANDGMSSVEMMKAEREERKLRMKRQRESEQERTGKVSKPFNEPPKPVDRLRNVGPLPEGWLDCPGAGDPICNLIPSKVPLGETFNELLDAGKRYSRRHVVRHQQAVGRKIGLVIDLTNTSRYYNSSEWTNDGVKYVKVACRGRNEVPDPESVNTFVFEVMRFFSNLHAKNDTTGNKFVLVHCTHGHNRTGFMIVHYLMRTNNCRSVEEGVRMFAKVRPPGIYKQHYIEDLYKFYHEPMPQPLVCPSTPEWKRPETPDLNCVATTDPDEDDEEDFMAALQFTEEKPAAAPMTNDDVLGDAIPDDQQREMQKLCYWAVGVPVPQGYGMSNLRFPGSQPVSLDRKNLQLLRQKYYYATWKADGTRYMMLIARDGVYLIDRNFRFRRVQLRFPLKGQVGKDALAPTHHLTLMDGEMVIDKLPDGQLKRRYLVYDLMMVNHQTISKLPFNERWRMIEKEVNEPRLHELNVLRGRLYDYQQEAFSVRRKDFWMLSATEKILHKFIPQLCHEADGLILQGFDDPYVPRTHEGLLKWKYAHMNSVDFMLKIAPNGSNYSLMLMDSGKLRQLDHAKVVFPEGADVQSMANKVIECSYDPELETWNYMRMRPDKETPNAYHVYLKVMGSIKDNITEEDLQKEFQEILKLPLYTHRIARDNQAAHHAQQARRK
;
A
#
# COMPACT_ATOMS: atom_id res chain seq x y z
N MET A 1 68.22 40.70 -4.34
CA MET A 1 68.60 40.03 -3.08
C MET A 1 67.31 39.46 -2.50
N GLY A 2 66.94 38.20 -2.62
CA GLY A 2 67.68 36.96 -2.84
C GLY A 2 67.06 35.94 -1.88
N ASP A 3 66.34 34.96 -2.43
CA ASP A 3 65.93 33.63 -1.91
C ASP A 3 65.31 33.50 -0.50
N ARG A 4 64.07 33.03 -0.27
CA ARG A 4 63.35 31.78 -0.67
C ARG A 4 64.10 30.46 -0.39
N ALA A 5 63.81 29.86 0.77
CA ALA A 5 63.72 28.41 1.11
C ALA A 5 63.88 28.26 2.64
N ALA A 6 63.29 27.35 3.39
CA ALA A 6 62.25 26.35 3.21
C ALA A 6 61.94 25.78 4.61
N THR A 7 60.67 25.66 5.00
CA THR A 7 60.25 24.61 5.94
C THR A 7 58.89 24.10 5.52
N ALA A 8 58.89 22.90 4.95
CA ALA A 8 57.72 22.15 4.54
C ALA A 8 56.95 21.65 5.77
N MET A 9 55.62 21.82 5.78
CA MET A 9 54.72 20.99 6.58
C MET A 9 53.98 20.06 5.64
N ALA A 10 54.12 18.76 5.91
CA ALA A 10 53.58 17.67 5.14
C ALA A 10 52.05 17.60 5.27
N ASN A 11 51.41 17.45 4.11
CA ASN A 11 50.08 16.90 3.95
C ASN A 11 50.09 15.43 4.40
N ASP A 12 49.11 15.02 5.20
CA ASP A 12 48.65 13.64 5.21
C ASP A 12 47.13 13.62 5.12
N GLY A 13 46.64 13.35 3.91
CA GLY A 13 45.23 13.21 3.60
C GLY A 13 44.82 11.75 3.78
N MET A 14 44.02 11.47 4.82
CA MET A 14 43.41 10.16 5.03
C MET A 14 42.59 9.73 3.81
N SER A 15 42.79 8.49 3.36
CA SER A 15 42.08 7.90 2.23
C SER A 15 40.60 7.65 2.55
N SER A 16 39.72 7.73 1.55
CA SER A 16 38.28 7.46 1.72
C SER A 16 37.99 6.03 2.23
N VAL A 17 38.92 5.10 1.99
CA VAL A 17 38.86 3.72 2.50
C VAL A 17 39.14 3.65 4.00
N GLU A 18 40.01 4.53 4.51
CA GLU A 18 40.35 4.63 5.93
C GLU A 18 39.22 5.31 6.71
N MET A 19 38.57 6.32 6.12
CA MET A 19 37.35 6.92 6.67
C MET A 19 36.22 5.88 6.81
N MET A 20 35.98 5.04 5.80
CA MET A 20 34.95 3.99 5.89
C MET A 20 35.30 2.90 6.92
N LYS A 21 36.58 2.58 7.12
CA LYS A 21 37.00 1.64 8.17
C LYS A 21 36.82 2.23 9.56
N ALA A 22 37.16 3.52 9.75
CA ALA A 22 36.95 4.24 11.00
C ALA A 22 35.45 4.31 11.36
N GLU A 23 34.59 4.66 10.39
CA GLU A 23 33.13 4.74 10.58
C GLU A 23 32.51 3.36 10.90
N ARG A 24 33.05 2.29 10.30
CA ARG A 24 32.62 0.91 10.59
C ARG A 24 33.01 0.44 12.00
N GLU A 25 34.21 0.79 12.47
CA GLU A 25 34.65 0.47 13.83
C GLU A 25 33.91 1.30 14.88
N GLU A 26 33.62 2.57 14.60
CA GLU A 26 32.82 3.43 15.47
C GLU A 26 31.38 2.89 15.62
N ARG A 27 30.77 2.38 14.54
CA ARG A 27 29.47 1.69 14.60
C ARG A 27 29.48 0.43 15.45
N LYS A 28 30.55 -0.38 15.39
CA LYS A 28 30.70 -1.57 16.24
C LYS A 28 30.84 -1.19 17.72
N LEU A 29 31.63 -0.16 18.02
CA LEU A 29 31.80 0.38 19.37
C LEU A 29 30.49 0.96 19.93
N ARG A 30 29.66 1.59 19.10
CA ARG A 30 28.34 2.11 19.50
C ARG A 30 27.35 1.00 19.82
N MET A 31 27.33 -0.07 19.01
CA MET A 31 26.50 -1.25 19.27
C MET A 31 26.96 -2.04 20.50
N LYS A 32 28.26 -2.09 20.77
CA LYS A 32 28.82 -2.71 21.98
C LYS A 32 28.43 -1.94 23.24
N ARG A 33 28.54 -0.60 23.22
CA ARG A 33 28.09 0.26 24.33
C ARG A 33 26.58 0.19 24.59
N GLN A 34 25.76 0.05 23.54
CA GLN A 34 24.32 -0.17 23.69
C GLN A 34 24.01 -1.52 24.36
N ARG A 35 24.69 -2.61 23.96
CA ARG A 35 24.53 -3.94 24.59
C ARG A 35 24.99 -3.97 26.05
N GLU A 36 26.09 -3.27 26.37
CA GLU A 36 26.59 -3.16 27.74
C GLU A 36 25.61 -2.35 28.62
N SER A 37 25.00 -1.28 28.08
CA SER A 37 23.97 -0.50 28.79
C SER A 37 22.64 -1.23 28.98
N GLU A 38 22.31 -2.18 28.09
CA GLU A 38 21.13 -3.04 28.21
C GLU A 38 21.34 -4.16 29.26
N GLN A 39 22.57 -4.66 29.40
CA GLN A 39 22.93 -5.63 30.44
C GLN A 39 22.95 -5.03 31.85
N GLU A 40 23.32 -3.76 32.01
CA GLU A 40 23.28 -3.07 33.31
C GLU A 40 21.86 -2.77 33.81
N ARG A 41 20.86 -2.70 32.92
CA ARG A 41 19.44 -2.50 33.30
C ARG A 41 18.76 -3.75 33.83
N THR A 42 19.36 -4.93 33.70
CA THR A 42 18.84 -6.20 34.22
C THR A 42 19.71 -6.74 35.35
N GLY A 43 19.80 -6.00 36.46
CA GLY A 43 20.51 -6.44 37.66
C GLY A 43 19.79 -7.58 38.38
N LYS A 44 20.16 -8.84 38.10
CA LYS A 44 19.89 -9.97 38.99
C LYS A 44 20.99 -10.04 40.05
N VAL A 45 20.61 -9.83 41.32
CA VAL A 45 21.47 -10.04 42.49
C VAL A 45 21.76 -11.54 42.64
N SER A 46 23.03 -11.92 42.53
CA SER A 46 23.52 -13.28 42.78
C SER A 46 23.89 -13.46 44.27
N LYS A 47 23.26 -14.42 44.97
CA LYS A 47 23.75 -14.96 46.26
C LYS A 47 24.69 -16.15 46.02
N PRO A 48 25.68 -16.42 46.89
CA PRO A 48 26.69 -17.44 46.67
C PRO A 48 26.17 -18.85 47.00
N PHE A 49 26.65 -19.82 46.21
CA PHE A 49 26.37 -21.25 46.29
C PHE A 49 27.11 -21.90 47.46
N ASN A 50 26.40 -22.63 48.33
CA ASN A 50 26.94 -23.81 49.02
C ASN A 50 25.79 -24.66 49.60
N GLU A 51 25.13 -25.45 48.76
CA GLU A 51 24.37 -26.65 49.17
C GLU A 51 24.52 -27.74 48.08
N PRO A 52 24.60 -29.02 48.47
CA PRO A 52 24.78 -30.12 47.52
C PRO A 52 23.53 -30.27 46.63
N PRO A 53 23.68 -30.76 45.38
CA PRO A 53 22.60 -30.73 44.40
C PRO A 53 21.49 -31.69 44.83
N LYS A 54 20.31 -31.13 45.15
CA LYS A 54 19.05 -31.89 45.16
C LYS A 54 18.72 -32.29 43.71
N PRO A 55 18.06 -33.45 43.48
CA PRO A 55 17.73 -33.89 42.14
C PRO A 55 16.86 -32.83 41.46
N VAL A 56 17.34 -32.27 40.35
CA VAL A 56 16.59 -31.30 39.57
C VAL A 56 15.56 -32.07 38.75
N ASP A 57 14.30 -32.02 39.17
CA ASP A 57 13.17 -32.44 38.36
C ASP A 57 13.20 -31.69 37.02
N ARG A 58 13.31 -32.45 35.92
CA ARG A 58 13.34 -31.94 34.53
C ARG A 58 12.01 -31.30 34.07
N LEU A 59 10.98 -31.30 34.93
CA LEU A 59 9.60 -30.90 34.62
C LEU A 59 9.34 -29.37 34.62
N ARG A 60 10.30 -28.52 35.01
CA ARG A 60 10.02 -27.09 35.28
C ARG A 60 10.00 -26.12 34.09
N ASN A 61 10.24 -26.55 32.85
CA ASN A 61 10.41 -25.63 31.71
C ASN A 61 9.32 -25.71 30.62
N VAL A 62 8.26 -26.51 30.80
CA VAL A 62 7.19 -26.64 29.81
C VAL A 62 5.95 -25.94 30.37
N GLY A 63 5.56 -24.81 29.76
CA GLY A 63 4.33 -24.10 30.14
C GLY A 63 3.07 -24.97 29.97
N PRO A 64 1.93 -24.58 30.54
CA PRO A 64 0.72 -25.39 30.49
C PRO A 64 0.26 -25.68 29.06
N LEU A 65 -0.49 -26.76 28.90
CA LEU A 65 -1.20 -27.04 27.66
C LEU A 65 -2.22 -25.94 27.41
N PRO A 66 -2.39 -25.47 26.16
CA PRO A 66 -3.42 -24.49 25.87
C PRO A 66 -4.79 -25.05 26.21
N GLU A 67 -5.61 -24.24 26.85
CA GLU A 67 -6.95 -24.63 27.29
C GLU A 67 -7.80 -25.12 26.11
N GLY A 68 -8.46 -26.27 26.29
CA GLY A 68 -9.27 -26.94 25.29
C GLY A 68 -8.49 -27.57 24.12
N TRP A 69 -7.15 -27.54 24.14
CA TRP A 69 -6.35 -28.14 23.07
C TRP A 69 -6.44 -29.66 23.02
N LEU A 70 -6.58 -30.31 24.18
CA LEU A 70 -6.54 -31.77 24.31
C LEU A 70 -7.68 -32.42 23.51
N ASP A 71 -8.91 -31.98 23.76
CA ASP A 71 -10.12 -32.56 23.15
C ASP A 71 -10.50 -31.88 21.83
N CYS A 72 -9.80 -30.81 21.45
CA CYS A 72 -9.92 -30.24 20.11
C CYS A 72 -9.47 -31.26 19.03
N PRO A 73 -10.26 -31.49 17.97
CA PRO A 73 -9.89 -32.40 16.88
C PRO A 73 -8.56 -32.02 16.20
N GLY A 74 -7.76 -33.01 15.78
CA GLY A 74 -6.41 -32.78 15.23
C GLY A 74 -6.35 -31.91 13.96
N ALA A 75 -6.83 -32.43 12.83
CA ALA A 75 -6.90 -31.71 11.56
C ALA A 75 -8.26 -31.88 10.90
N GLY A 76 -8.65 -30.93 10.05
CA GLY A 76 -9.79 -31.06 9.16
C GLY A 76 -9.40 -31.62 7.79
N ASP A 77 -10.40 -31.74 6.92
CA ASP A 77 -10.18 -32.09 5.52
C ASP A 77 -9.58 -30.92 4.73
N PRO A 78 -8.86 -31.20 3.62
CA PRO A 78 -8.25 -30.17 2.83
C PRO A 78 -9.28 -29.38 2.02
N ILE A 79 -9.03 -28.09 1.89
CA ILE A 79 -9.78 -27.15 1.04
C ILE A 79 -8.78 -26.43 0.13
N CYS A 80 -8.89 -26.58 -1.18
CA CYS A 80 -7.92 -26.04 -2.14
C CYS A 80 -6.46 -26.37 -1.77
N ASN A 81 -6.21 -27.62 -1.37
CA ASN A 81 -4.93 -28.15 -0.89
C ASN A 81 -4.38 -27.49 0.41
N LEU A 82 -5.21 -26.77 1.15
CA LEU A 82 -4.92 -26.27 2.50
C LEU A 82 -5.55 -27.18 3.55
N ILE A 83 -4.74 -27.68 4.48
CA ILE A 83 -5.17 -28.54 5.58
C ILE A 83 -5.26 -27.69 6.85
N PRO A 84 -6.46 -27.37 7.36
CA PRO A 84 -6.62 -26.69 8.63
C PRO A 84 -6.33 -27.66 9.77
N SER A 85 -5.50 -27.24 10.72
CA SER A 85 -5.05 -28.09 11.83
C SER A 85 -4.94 -27.31 13.13
N LYS A 86 -5.13 -27.98 14.27
CA LYS A 86 -4.61 -27.49 15.55
C LYS A 86 -3.09 -27.52 15.56
N VAL A 87 -2.45 -26.79 16.47
CA VAL A 87 -0.98 -26.78 16.56
C VAL A 87 -0.46 -28.16 16.97
N PRO A 88 0.49 -28.77 16.24
CA PRO A 88 1.19 -29.95 16.73
C PRO A 88 2.15 -29.56 17.86
N LEU A 89 2.19 -30.35 18.93
CA LEU A 89 3.10 -30.11 20.06
C LEU A 89 4.39 -30.93 19.91
N GLY A 90 5.50 -30.30 20.28
CA GLY A 90 6.83 -30.89 20.31
C GLY A 90 7.01 -31.88 21.46
N GLU A 91 8.14 -32.57 21.47
CA GLU A 91 8.41 -33.65 22.43
C GLU A 91 8.43 -33.19 23.89
N THR A 92 8.64 -31.90 24.15
CA THR A 92 8.60 -31.29 25.48
C THR A 92 7.24 -31.45 26.17
N PHE A 93 6.13 -31.51 25.41
CA PHE A 93 4.79 -31.67 25.97
C PHE A 93 4.40 -33.15 26.20
N ASN A 94 5.26 -34.11 25.86
CA ASN A 94 4.93 -35.53 25.94
C ASN A 94 4.66 -36.03 27.37
N GLU A 95 5.25 -35.38 28.38
CA GLU A 95 5.03 -35.71 29.80
C GLU A 95 3.66 -35.24 30.30
N LEU A 96 3.06 -34.24 29.64
CA LEU A 96 1.73 -33.71 29.95
C LEU A 96 0.60 -34.44 29.19
N LEU A 97 0.94 -35.41 28.32
CA LEU A 97 0.02 -36.02 27.37
C LEU A 97 0.12 -37.55 27.36
N ASP A 98 -1.03 -38.20 27.60
CA ASP A 98 -1.20 -39.62 27.37
C ASP A 98 -0.84 -40.00 25.93
N ALA A 99 -0.19 -41.15 25.74
CA ALA A 99 0.31 -41.59 24.44
C ALA A 99 -0.76 -41.58 23.33
N GLY A 100 -2.02 -41.90 23.65
CA GLY A 100 -3.14 -41.89 22.71
C GLY A 100 -3.70 -40.50 22.37
N LYS A 101 -3.39 -39.47 23.17
CA LYS A 101 -3.84 -38.09 22.95
C LYS A 101 -2.75 -37.18 22.37
N ARG A 102 -1.56 -37.73 22.07
CA ARG A 102 -0.45 -36.97 21.49
C ARG A 102 -0.75 -36.57 20.05
N TYR A 103 -0.56 -35.28 19.76
CA TYR A 103 -0.64 -34.73 18.40
C TYR A 103 0.64 -33.96 18.10
N SER A 104 1.61 -34.64 17.50
CA SER A 104 2.94 -34.09 17.21
C SER A 104 3.20 -34.04 15.71
N ARG A 105 4.26 -33.35 15.30
CA ARG A 105 4.69 -33.25 13.90
C ARG A 105 4.77 -34.62 13.20
N ARG A 106 5.30 -35.64 13.89
CA ARG A 106 5.37 -37.03 13.37
C ARG A 106 3.98 -37.62 13.14
N HIS A 107 3.03 -37.40 14.05
CA HIS A 107 1.65 -37.88 13.90
C HIS A 107 0.96 -37.19 12.71
N VAL A 108 1.12 -35.88 12.57
CA VAL A 108 0.56 -35.12 11.44
C VAL A 108 1.08 -35.66 10.11
N VAL A 109 2.41 -35.79 9.98
CA VAL A 109 3.03 -36.26 8.73
C VAL A 109 2.60 -37.70 8.41
N ARG A 110 2.63 -38.62 9.38
CA ARG A 110 2.20 -40.02 9.16
C ARG A 110 0.73 -40.11 8.76
N HIS A 111 -0.15 -39.37 9.44
CA HIS A 111 -1.56 -39.36 9.11
C HIS A 111 -1.82 -38.85 7.69
N GLN A 112 -1.20 -37.72 7.31
CA GLN A 112 -1.36 -37.16 5.95
C GLN A 112 -0.75 -38.09 4.89
N GLN A 113 0.41 -38.70 5.14
CA GLN A 113 1.01 -39.67 4.23
C GLN A 113 0.14 -40.92 4.05
N ALA A 114 -0.50 -41.41 5.12
CA ALA A 114 -1.39 -42.56 5.05
C ALA A 114 -2.61 -42.32 4.14
N VAL A 115 -3.09 -41.07 4.07
CA VAL A 115 -4.16 -40.66 3.14
C VAL A 115 -3.61 -40.13 1.79
N GLY A 116 -2.34 -40.40 1.47
CA GLY A 116 -1.72 -40.07 0.19
C GLY A 116 -1.30 -38.60 0.02
N ARG A 117 -1.28 -37.80 1.09
CA ARG A 117 -0.99 -36.36 1.08
C ARG A 117 0.42 -36.07 1.60
N LYS A 118 1.16 -35.24 0.90
CA LYS A 118 2.52 -34.79 1.28
C LYS A 118 2.47 -33.31 1.67
N ILE A 119 2.92 -32.98 2.88
CA ILE A 119 3.01 -31.59 3.32
C ILE A 119 4.26 -30.96 2.69
N GLY A 120 4.08 -29.84 1.97
CA GLY A 120 5.18 -29.10 1.34
C GLY A 120 5.43 -27.71 1.94
N LEU A 121 4.43 -27.15 2.63
CA LEU A 121 4.51 -25.87 3.34
C LEU A 121 3.73 -25.98 4.65
N VAL A 122 4.27 -25.39 5.72
CA VAL A 122 3.60 -25.16 6.99
C VAL A 122 3.48 -23.66 7.21
N ILE A 123 2.28 -23.20 7.50
CA ILE A 123 1.99 -21.85 7.94
C ILE A 123 1.54 -21.90 9.40
N ASP A 124 2.35 -21.31 10.26
CA ASP A 124 2.08 -21.17 11.69
C ASP A 124 1.52 -19.79 11.99
N LEU A 125 0.28 -19.74 12.46
CA LEU A 125 -0.45 -18.51 12.81
C LEU A 125 -0.37 -18.15 14.30
N THR A 126 0.31 -18.96 15.12
CA THR A 126 0.39 -18.72 16.57
C THR A 126 1.35 -17.56 16.88
N ASN A 127 1.11 -16.83 17.97
CA ASN A 127 1.98 -15.73 18.41
C ASN A 127 3.13 -16.18 19.32
N THR A 128 3.41 -17.49 19.36
CA THR A 128 4.42 -18.07 20.25
C THR A 128 5.26 -19.09 19.51
N SER A 129 6.49 -19.29 19.95
CA SER A 129 7.40 -20.33 19.45
C SER A 129 7.60 -21.46 20.46
N ARG A 130 6.78 -21.51 21.54
CA ARG A 130 6.91 -22.53 22.60
C ARG A 130 6.47 -23.93 22.20
N TYR A 131 5.61 -24.05 21.18
CA TYR A 131 4.93 -25.31 20.87
C TYR A 131 5.82 -26.37 20.22
N TYR A 132 6.70 -25.99 19.29
CA TYR A 132 7.65 -26.89 18.63
C TYR A 132 8.76 -26.07 17.96
N ASN A 133 9.86 -26.73 17.59
CA ASN A 133 10.94 -26.09 16.85
C ASN A 133 10.67 -26.14 15.34
N SER A 134 10.68 -24.99 14.67
CA SER A 134 10.42 -24.90 13.23
C SER A 134 11.42 -25.70 12.39
N SER A 135 12.64 -25.93 12.90
CA SER A 135 13.66 -26.74 12.21
C SER A 135 13.23 -28.19 11.97
N GLU A 136 12.33 -28.73 12.78
CA GLU A 136 11.77 -30.07 12.61
C GLU A 136 11.01 -30.25 11.29
N TRP A 137 10.49 -29.15 10.72
CA TRP A 137 9.85 -29.14 9.41
C TRP A 137 10.85 -28.93 8.29
N THR A 138 11.76 -27.95 8.45
CA THR A 138 12.70 -27.57 7.40
C THR A 138 13.74 -28.66 7.13
N ASN A 139 14.16 -29.42 8.15
CA ASN A 139 15.09 -30.53 8.00
C ASN A 139 14.55 -31.65 7.09
N ASP A 140 13.24 -31.77 7.00
CA ASP A 140 12.55 -32.75 6.14
C ASP A 140 12.13 -32.14 4.79
N GLY A 141 12.70 -30.99 4.43
CA GLY A 141 12.44 -30.29 3.17
C GLY A 141 11.07 -29.64 3.07
N VAL A 142 10.35 -29.46 4.20
CA VAL A 142 9.07 -28.75 4.26
C VAL A 142 9.34 -27.26 4.49
N LYS A 143 8.80 -26.39 3.64
CA LYS A 143 8.93 -24.95 3.84
C LYS A 143 8.13 -24.55 5.09
N TYR A 144 8.67 -23.63 5.88
CA TYR A 144 8.02 -23.13 7.09
C TYR A 144 7.88 -21.61 7.03
N VAL A 145 6.68 -21.11 7.32
CA VAL A 145 6.38 -19.67 7.39
C VAL A 145 5.63 -19.39 8.69
N LYS A 146 6.12 -18.42 9.47
CA LYS A 146 5.47 -17.92 10.68
C LYS A 146 4.75 -16.62 10.34
N VAL A 147 3.44 -16.56 10.54
CA VAL A 147 2.62 -15.35 10.43
C VAL A 147 2.03 -15.10 11.81
N ALA A 148 2.79 -14.43 12.67
CA ALA A 148 2.43 -14.26 14.07
C ALA A 148 1.20 -13.34 14.21
N CYS A 149 0.02 -13.95 14.38
CA CYS A 149 -1.21 -13.20 14.58
C CYS A 149 -1.33 -12.84 16.06
N ARG A 150 -1.53 -11.56 16.38
CA ARG A 150 -1.72 -11.08 17.76
C ARG A 150 -2.85 -11.84 18.48
N GLY A 151 -2.70 -12.01 19.79
CA GLY A 151 -3.74 -12.59 20.66
C GLY A 151 -4.82 -11.57 21.03
N ARG A 152 -5.72 -11.91 21.98
CA ARG A 152 -6.76 -11.03 22.58
C ARG A 152 -7.99 -10.72 21.71
N ASN A 153 -8.74 -11.74 21.28
CA ASN A 153 -10.04 -11.57 20.60
C ASN A 153 -10.05 -10.64 19.37
N GLU A 154 -8.89 -10.36 18.78
CA GLU A 154 -8.76 -9.63 17.52
C GLU A 154 -8.68 -10.60 16.34
N VAL A 155 -9.15 -10.15 15.18
CA VAL A 155 -8.91 -10.83 13.90
C VAL A 155 -7.47 -10.56 13.42
N PRO A 156 -6.87 -11.47 12.63
CA PRO A 156 -5.58 -11.21 12.00
C PRO A 156 -5.59 -9.89 11.21
N ASP A 157 -4.55 -9.09 11.40
CA ASP A 157 -4.41 -7.80 10.73
C ASP A 157 -4.25 -7.97 9.19
N PRO A 158 -4.58 -6.94 8.39
CA PRO A 158 -4.51 -7.04 6.94
C PRO A 158 -3.13 -7.39 6.37
N GLU A 159 -2.03 -6.99 7.01
CA GLU A 159 -0.67 -7.29 6.56
C GLU A 159 -0.34 -8.78 6.76
N SER A 160 -0.74 -9.35 7.89
CA SER A 160 -0.70 -10.80 8.14
C SER A 160 -1.51 -11.58 7.11
N VAL A 161 -2.72 -11.09 6.76
CA VAL A 161 -3.54 -11.71 5.70
C VAL A 161 -2.86 -11.62 4.34
N ASN A 162 -2.28 -10.47 3.98
CA ASN A 162 -1.56 -10.30 2.72
C ASN A 162 -0.36 -11.25 2.61
N THR A 163 0.39 -11.39 3.71
CA THR A 163 1.52 -12.34 3.80
C THR A 163 1.06 -13.78 3.63
N PHE A 164 0.00 -14.17 4.34
CA PHE A 164 -0.59 -15.51 4.22
C PHE A 164 -0.97 -15.85 2.78
N VAL A 165 -1.79 -15.00 2.15
CA VAL A 165 -2.31 -15.24 0.80
C VAL A 165 -1.18 -15.29 -0.22
N PHE A 166 -0.22 -14.36 -0.13
CA PHE A 166 0.94 -14.32 -1.02
C PHE A 166 1.79 -15.60 -0.90
N GLU A 167 2.12 -16.04 0.31
CA GLU A 167 2.98 -17.21 0.51
C GLU A 167 2.32 -18.51 0.01
N VAL A 168 1.00 -18.66 0.18
CA VAL A 168 0.23 -19.79 -0.38
C VAL A 168 0.22 -19.73 -1.91
N MET A 169 -0.10 -18.58 -2.50
CA MET A 169 -0.12 -18.41 -3.97
C MET A 169 1.26 -18.67 -4.59
N ARG A 170 2.31 -18.13 -3.98
CA ARG A 170 3.70 -18.32 -4.40
C ARG A 170 4.12 -19.79 -4.32
N PHE A 171 3.72 -20.49 -3.27
CA PHE A 171 4.00 -21.92 -3.12
C PHE A 171 3.41 -22.73 -4.28
N PHE A 172 2.12 -22.58 -4.57
CA PHE A 172 1.48 -23.31 -5.66
C PHE A 172 2.02 -22.89 -7.04
N SER A 173 2.27 -21.59 -7.27
CA SER A 173 2.85 -21.10 -8.52
C SER A 173 4.23 -21.72 -8.80
N ASN A 174 5.07 -21.86 -7.76
CA ASN A 174 6.37 -22.51 -7.87
C ASN A 174 6.29 -24.02 -8.15
N LEU A 175 5.25 -24.71 -7.67
CA LEU A 175 5.02 -26.12 -7.99
C LEU A 175 4.66 -26.29 -9.47
N HIS A 176 3.74 -25.45 -9.97
CA HIS A 176 3.36 -25.46 -11.39
C HIS A 176 4.55 -25.18 -12.31
N ALA A 177 5.40 -24.19 -11.97
CA ALA A 177 6.56 -23.82 -12.79
C ALA A 177 7.62 -24.93 -12.90
N LYS A 178 7.71 -25.82 -11.91
CA LYS A 178 8.69 -26.92 -11.88
C LYS A 178 8.21 -28.19 -12.60
N ASN A 179 7.05 -28.16 -13.26
CA ASN A 179 6.36 -29.35 -13.76
C ASN A 179 6.26 -30.45 -12.69
N ASP A 180 6.20 -30.06 -11.40
CA ASP A 180 6.03 -30.99 -10.30
C ASP A 180 4.55 -31.36 -10.24
N THR A 181 4.14 -32.22 -11.17
CA THR A 181 2.78 -32.76 -11.31
C THR A 181 2.40 -33.74 -10.19
N THR A 182 3.15 -33.77 -9.09
CA THR A 182 2.70 -34.46 -7.87
C THR A 182 1.57 -33.62 -7.25
N GLY A 183 0.34 -33.83 -7.72
CA GLY A 183 -0.91 -33.23 -7.19
C GLY A 183 -1.20 -33.53 -5.71
N ASN A 184 -0.22 -34.07 -4.98
CA ASN A 184 -0.31 -34.51 -3.60
C ASN A 184 0.43 -33.56 -2.63
N LYS A 185 0.88 -32.37 -3.06
CA LYS A 185 1.49 -31.39 -2.14
C LYS A 185 0.45 -30.45 -1.52
N PHE A 186 0.45 -30.39 -0.19
CA PHE A 186 -0.50 -29.64 0.62
C PHE A 186 0.22 -28.62 1.51
N VAL A 187 -0.54 -27.58 1.89
CA VAL A 187 -0.16 -26.57 2.87
C VAL A 187 -0.85 -26.88 4.19
N LEU A 188 -0.10 -27.13 5.25
CA LEU A 188 -0.65 -27.25 6.60
C LEU A 188 -0.79 -25.84 7.20
N VAL A 189 -2.01 -25.44 7.54
CA VAL A 189 -2.28 -24.14 8.19
C VAL A 189 -2.75 -24.42 9.60
N HIS A 190 -2.08 -23.86 10.60
CA HIS A 190 -2.49 -24.04 11.99
C HIS A 190 -2.42 -22.76 12.79
N CYS A 191 -3.31 -22.68 13.78
CA CYS A 191 -3.18 -21.82 14.96
C CYS A 191 -3.26 -22.72 16.21
N THR A 192 -3.57 -22.18 17.40
CA THR A 192 -3.72 -23.00 18.62
C THR A 192 -4.70 -24.16 18.40
N HIS A 193 -5.96 -23.87 18.02
CA HIS A 193 -7.00 -24.88 17.81
C HIS A 193 -7.33 -25.15 16.33
N GLY A 194 -6.91 -24.29 15.40
CA GLY A 194 -7.13 -24.48 13.96
C GLY A 194 -8.54 -24.11 13.46
N HIS A 195 -9.29 -23.26 14.18
CA HIS A 195 -10.67 -22.86 13.83
C HIS A 195 -10.79 -21.39 13.43
N ASN A 196 -10.90 -20.44 14.36
CA ASN A 196 -11.21 -19.03 14.02
C ASN A 196 -10.14 -18.35 13.17
N ARG A 197 -8.90 -18.18 13.68
CA ARG A 197 -7.78 -17.57 12.93
C ARG A 197 -7.46 -18.32 11.63
N THR A 198 -7.48 -19.66 11.68
CA THR A 198 -7.19 -20.50 10.50
C THR A 198 -8.28 -20.36 9.43
N GLY A 199 -9.54 -20.40 9.85
CA GLY A 199 -10.69 -20.20 8.97
C GLY A 199 -10.70 -18.82 8.34
N PHE A 200 -10.44 -17.78 9.13
CA PHE A 200 -10.36 -16.40 8.64
C PHE A 200 -9.31 -16.24 7.52
N MET A 201 -8.10 -16.75 7.75
CA MET A 201 -7.03 -16.75 6.75
C MET A 201 -7.43 -17.53 5.49
N ILE A 202 -7.97 -18.74 5.66
CA ILE A 202 -8.39 -19.58 4.53
C ILE A 202 -9.52 -18.94 3.73
N VAL A 203 -10.54 -18.36 4.37
CA VAL A 203 -11.63 -17.66 3.68
C VAL A 203 -11.10 -16.46 2.89
N HIS A 204 -10.16 -15.68 3.44
CA HIS A 204 -9.49 -14.63 2.65
C HIS A 204 -8.77 -15.18 1.42
N TYR A 205 -8.07 -16.30 1.54
CA TYR A 205 -7.42 -16.96 0.41
C TYR A 205 -8.45 -17.41 -0.65
N LEU A 206 -9.56 -18.04 -0.23
CA LEU A 206 -10.60 -18.51 -1.15
C LEU A 206 -11.23 -17.36 -1.94
N MET A 207 -11.56 -16.26 -1.25
CA MET A 207 -12.12 -15.05 -1.86
C MET A 207 -11.15 -14.43 -2.87
N ARG A 208 -9.86 -14.30 -2.52
CA ARG A 208 -8.85 -13.64 -3.39
C ARG A 208 -8.37 -14.52 -4.55
N THR A 209 -8.63 -15.82 -4.52
CA THR A 209 -8.31 -16.74 -5.62
C THR A 209 -9.52 -17.07 -6.50
N ASN A 210 -10.69 -16.50 -6.18
CA ASN A 210 -11.99 -16.82 -6.77
C ASN A 210 -12.35 -18.32 -6.67
N ASN A 211 -11.93 -18.98 -5.59
CA ASN A 211 -12.35 -20.34 -5.26
C ASN A 211 -13.75 -20.38 -4.60
N CYS A 212 -14.23 -19.23 -4.12
CA CYS A 212 -15.63 -18.99 -3.74
C CYS A 212 -16.09 -17.63 -4.29
N ARG A 213 -17.40 -17.42 -4.36
CA ARG A 213 -18.03 -16.23 -4.94
C ARG A 213 -18.52 -15.21 -3.91
N SER A 214 -18.65 -15.63 -2.65
CA SER A 214 -19.12 -14.80 -1.54
C SER A 214 -18.47 -15.22 -0.22
N VAL A 215 -18.51 -14.34 0.77
CA VAL A 215 -18.09 -14.62 2.14
C VAL A 215 -18.89 -15.79 2.73
N GLU A 216 -20.20 -15.82 2.49
CA GLU A 216 -21.08 -16.90 2.94
C GLU A 216 -20.61 -18.27 2.43
N GLU A 217 -20.33 -18.35 1.13
CA GLU A 217 -19.84 -19.59 0.52
C GLU A 217 -18.50 -20.01 1.11
N GLY A 218 -17.56 -19.08 1.27
CA GLY A 218 -16.25 -19.36 1.86
C GLY A 218 -16.34 -19.88 3.30
N VAL A 219 -17.14 -19.22 4.15
CA VAL A 219 -17.36 -19.63 5.55
C VAL A 219 -17.99 -21.02 5.61
N ARG A 220 -18.99 -21.29 4.76
CA ARG A 220 -19.66 -22.60 4.68
C ARG A 220 -18.71 -23.70 4.19
N MET A 221 -17.88 -23.41 3.19
CA MET A 221 -16.87 -24.36 2.70
C MET A 221 -15.88 -24.74 3.80
N PHE A 222 -15.42 -23.75 4.57
CA PHE A 222 -14.53 -24.01 5.71
C PHE A 222 -15.22 -24.83 6.81
N ALA A 223 -16.46 -24.47 7.19
CA ALA A 223 -17.22 -25.21 8.19
C ALA A 223 -17.44 -26.68 7.82
N LYS A 224 -17.61 -26.99 6.53
CA LYS A 224 -17.75 -28.36 6.03
C LYS A 224 -16.49 -29.20 6.24
N VAL A 225 -15.31 -28.64 5.99
CA VAL A 225 -14.04 -29.39 6.09
C VAL A 225 -13.44 -29.37 7.50
N ARG A 226 -13.83 -28.40 8.34
CA ARG A 226 -13.37 -28.25 9.72
C ARG A 226 -14.53 -27.89 10.65
N PRO A 227 -15.49 -28.81 10.93
CA PRO A 227 -16.64 -28.51 11.79
C PRO A 227 -16.23 -28.07 13.21
N PRO A 228 -16.94 -27.09 13.82
CA PRO A 228 -18.11 -26.38 13.28
C PRO A 228 -17.77 -25.21 12.35
N GLY A 229 -16.50 -24.97 12.06
CA GLY A 229 -16.00 -23.82 11.30
C GLY A 229 -15.46 -22.71 12.21
N ILE A 230 -15.67 -21.46 11.79
CA ILE A 230 -15.44 -20.27 12.60
C ILE A 230 -16.64 -20.14 13.54
N TYR A 231 -16.38 -20.13 14.85
CA TYR A 231 -17.42 -20.09 15.90
C TYR A 231 -17.40 -18.79 16.70
N LYS A 232 -16.44 -17.88 16.45
CA LYS A 232 -16.44 -16.52 17.00
C LYS A 232 -17.08 -15.56 16.00
N GLN A 233 -18.15 -14.90 16.41
CA GLN A 233 -18.98 -14.08 15.53
C GLN A 233 -18.22 -12.92 14.86
N HIS A 234 -17.43 -12.16 15.62
CA HIS A 234 -16.68 -11.00 15.10
C HIS A 234 -15.75 -11.34 13.92
N TYR A 235 -15.20 -12.56 13.87
CA TYR A 235 -14.40 -13.02 12.72
C TYR A 235 -15.21 -13.06 11.42
N ILE A 236 -16.47 -13.48 11.49
CA ILE A 236 -17.35 -13.56 10.32
C ILE A 236 -17.81 -12.14 9.93
N GLU A 237 -18.13 -11.31 10.91
CA GLU A 237 -18.52 -9.91 10.69
C GLU A 237 -17.42 -9.11 10.00
N ASP A 238 -16.16 -9.26 10.45
CA ASP A 238 -15.00 -8.62 9.81
C ASP A 238 -14.77 -9.12 8.38
N LEU A 239 -15.08 -10.38 8.06
CA LEU A 239 -15.02 -10.86 6.66
C LEU A 239 -16.04 -10.14 5.78
N TYR A 240 -17.30 -10.04 6.20
CA TYR A 240 -18.34 -9.32 5.44
C TYR A 240 -17.98 -7.84 5.27
N LYS A 241 -17.55 -7.21 6.37
CA LYS A 241 -17.10 -5.81 6.37
C LYS A 241 -15.91 -5.61 5.43
N PHE A 242 -14.91 -6.50 5.47
CA PHE A 242 -13.73 -6.39 4.62
C PHE A 242 -14.07 -6.51 3.14
N TYR A 243 -15.00 -7.39 2.75
CA TYR A 243 -15.36 -7.59 1.35
C TYR A 243 -16.50 -6.69 0.86
N HIS A 244 -17.01 -5.79 1.71
CA HIS A 244 -18.17 -4.93 1.44
C HIS A 244 -19.40 -5.72 0.97
N GLU A 245 -19.56 -6.96 1.47
CA GLU A 245 -20.74 -7.77 1.19
C GLU A 245 -21.81 -7.49 2.25
N PRO A 246 -23.09 -7.35 1.88
CA PRO A 246 -24.15 -7.17 2.85
C PRO A 246 -24.28 -8.42 3.73
N MET A 247 -24.27 -8.21 5.05
CA MET A 247 -24.37 -9.30 6.01
C MET A 247 -25.78 -9.91 6.02
N PRO A 248 -25.93 -11.24 5.99
CA PRO A 248 -27.23 -11.88 6.09
C PRO A 248 -27.85 -11.63 7.48
N GLN A 249 -29.16 -11.41 7.53
CA GLN A 249 -29.91 -11.29 8.79
C GLN A 249 -30.97 -12.40 8.86
N PRO A 250 -30.93 -13.30 9.86
CA PRO A 250 -29.94 -13.37 10.96
C PRO A 250 -28.61 -14.01 10.52
N LEU A 251 -27.50 -13.52 11.09
CA LEU A 251 -26.18 -14.16 10.97
C LEU A 251 -26.14 -15.39 11.89
N VAL A 252 -26.13 -16.60 11.30
CA VAL A 252 -26.07 -17.84 12.08
C VAL A 252 -24.61 -18.22 12.32
N CYS A 253 -24.06 -17.84 13.47
CA CYS A 253 -22.74 -18.27 13.93
C CYS A 253 -22.87 -19.58 14.75
N PRO A 254 -22.02 -20.59 14.53
CA PRO A 254 -21.99 -21.77 15.40
C PRO A 254 -21.68 -21.40 16.85
N SER A 255 -22.27 -22.13 17.80
CA SER A 255 -21.95 -21.99 19.22
C SER A 255 -20.51 -22.43 19.52
N THR A 256 -19.90 -21.84 20.54
CA THR A 256 -18.59 -22.29 21.05
C THR A 256 -18.60 -23.80 21.33
N PRO A 257 -17.65 -24.56 20.73
CA PRO A 257 -17.57 -26.01 20.89
C PRO A 257 -17.39 -26.44 22.35
N GLU A 258 -17.91 -27.61 22.71
CA GLU A 258 -17.83 -28.17 24.06
C GLU A 258 -16.40 -28.29 24.59
N TRP A 259 -15.46 -28.74 23.73
CA TRP A 259 -14.05 -28.88 24.09
C TRP A 259 -13.34 -27.55 24.42
N LYS A 260 -13.97 -26.40 24.18
CA LYS A 260 -13.45 -25.08 24.55
C LYS A 260 -14.25 -24.42 25.67
N ARG A 261 -15.34 -25.02 26.15
CA ARG A 261 -16.08 -24.46 27.29
C ARG A 261 -15.27 -24.69 28.58
N PRO A 262 -15.17 -23.69 29.47
CA PRO A 262 -14.62 -23.92 30.80
C PRO A 262 -15.47 -24.97 31.54
N GLU A 263 -14.84 -25.94 32.19
CA GLU A 263 -15.56 -27.04 32.86
C GLU A 263 -16.30 -26.61 34.15
N THR A 264 -16.08 -25.39 34.66
CA THR A 264 -16.76 -24.83 35.84
C THR A 264 -16.98 -23.31 35.73
N PRO A 265 -18.18 -22.78 36.01
CA PRO A 265 -18.33 -21.36 36.36
C PRO A 265 -17.69 -21.17 37.75
N ASP A 266 -16.50 -20.57 37.79
CA ASP A 266 -15.75 -20.37 39.01
C ASP A 266 -16.45 -19.34 39.92
N LEU A 267 -17.08 -19.83 41.00
CA LEU A 267 -17.60 -18.99 42.10
C LEU A 267 -16.53 -18.67 43.15
N ASN A 268 -15.28 -19.10 42.97
CA ASN A 268 -14.17 -18.82 43.88
C ASN A 268 -12.89 -18.52 43.11
N CYS A 269 -12.51 -17.25 43.11
CA CYS A 269 -11.32 -16.69 42.48
C CYS A 269 -10.02 -17.40 42.88
N VAL A 270 -9.49 -18.30 42.04
CA VAL A 270 -8.05 -18.55 41.91
C VAL A 270 -7.73 -18.76 40.43
N ALA A 271 -7.52 -17.64 39.72
CA ALA A 271 -7.16 -17.65 38.31
C ALA A 271 -5.80 -18.34 38.08
N THR A 272 -5.80 -19.53 37.46
CA THR A 272 -4.62 -20.01 36.73
C THR A 272 -4.64 -19.34 35.37
N THR A 273 -4.03 -18.16 35.27
CA THR A 273 -3.92 -17.41 34.02
C THR A 273 -2.97 -18.13 33.06
N ASP A 274 -3.48 -18.59 31.91
CA ASP A 274 -2.63 -18.88 30.75
C ASP A 274 -2.28 -17.52 30.10
N PRO A 275 -1.03 -17.06 30.12
CA PRO A 275 -0.67 -15.73 29.61
C PRO A 275 -0.86 -15.57 28.08
N ASP A 276 -1.31 -16.62 27.38
CA ASP A 276 -1.51 -16.64 25.93
C ASP A 276 -3.00 -16.58 25.49
N GLU A 277 -4.01 -16.74 26.38
CA GLU A 277 -5.45 -16.63 26.04
C GLU A 277 -6.29 -16.17 27.25
N ASP A 278 -7.00 -15.02 27.11
CA ASP A 278 -7.84 -14.41 28.16
C ASP A 278 -9.36 -14.57 27.90
N ASP A 279 -10.11 -14.44 29.00
CA ASP A 279 -11.53 -14.72 29.27
C ASP A 279 -12.59 -13.92 28.47
N GLU A 280 -13.83 -14.44 28.44
CA GLU A 280 -14.99 -13.78 27.83
C GLU A 280 -15.55 -12.60 28.65
N GLU A 281 -15.18 -12.45 29.93
CA GLU A 281 -15.68 -11.36 30.79
C GLU A 281 -15.21 -9.97 30.34
N ASP A 282 -14.00 -9.86 29.77
CA ASP A 282 -13.44 -8.59 29.29
C ASP A 282 -14.20 -8.05 28.06
N PHE A 283 -14.91 -8.90 27.31
CA PHE A 283 -15.69 -8.51 26.14
C PHE A 283 -17.00 -7.80 26.52
N MET A 284 -17.66 -8.24 27.61
CA MET A 284 -18.87 -7.57 28.11
C MET A 284 -18.54 -6.20 28.73
N ALA A 285 -17.36 -6.04 29.32
CA ALA A 285 -16.85 -4.76 29.78
C ALA A 285 -16.45 -3.84 28.61
N ALA A 286 -15.77 -4.37 27.59
CA ALA A 286 -15.38 -3.61 26.39
C ALA A 286 -16.58 -3.17 25.53
N LEU A 287 -17.68 -3.93 25.51
CA LEU A 287 -18.94 -3.53 24.85
C LEU A 287 -19.69 -2.40 25.59
N GLN A 288 -19.41 -2.18 26.88
CA GLN A 288 -19.99 -1.09 27.67
C GLN A 288 -19.17 0.21 27.64
N PHE A 289 -17.91 0.14 27.24
CA PHE A 289 -17.16 1.31 26.82
C PHE A 289 -17.48 1.61 25.36
N THR A 290 -18.47 2.48 25.14
CA THR A 290 -18.46 3.32 23.95
C THR A 290 -17.17 4.14 24.00
N GLU A 291 -16.07 3.60 23.48
CA GLU A 291 -14.96 4.43 23.04
C GLU A 291 -15.58 5.40 22.03
N GLU A 292 -15.82 6.63 22.47
CA GLU A 292 -15.94 7.76 21.57
C GLU A 292 -14.71 7.70 20.69
N LYS A 293 -14.88 7.21 19.45
CA LYS A 293 -13.83 7.25 18.44
C LYS A 293 -13.23 8.66 18.51
N PRO A 294 -11.92 8.80 18.79
CA PRO A 294 -11.30 10.12 18.76
C PRO A 294 -11.67 10.72 17.40
N ALA A 295 -12.16 11.97 17.43
CA ALA A 295 -12.61 12.67 16.23
C ALA A 295 -11.61 12.38 15.11
N ALA A 296 -12.08 11.71 14.05
CA ALA A 296 -11.20 11.21 13.00
C ALA A 296 -10.33 12.38 12.54
N ALA A 297 -9.01 12.20 12.58
CA ALA A 297 -8.07 13.23 12.13
C ALA A 297 -8.53 13.75 10.75
N PRO A 298 -8.48 15.08 10.52
CA PRO A 298 -8.99 15.66 9.29
C PRO A 298 -8.33 14.96 8.10
N MET A 299 -9.14 14.50 7.15
CA MET A 299 -8.67 13.78 5.96
C MET A 299 -7.65 14.64 5.20
N THR A 300 -6.46 14.11 4.93
CA THR A 300 -5.40 14.83 4.24
C THR A 300 -4.95 14.11 2.97
N ASN A 301 -4.37 14.87 2.03
CA ASN A 301 -3.76 14.30 0.83
C ASN A 301 -2.51 13.47 1.17
N ASP A 302 -1.89 13.68 2.33
CA ASP A 302 -0.70 12.97 2.79
C ASP A 302 -1.03 11.66 3.53
N ASP A 303 -2.32 11.31 3.65
CA ASP A 303 -2.76 10.08 4.28
C ASP A 303 -2.29 8.84 3.51
N VAL A 304 -1.78 7.86 4.26
CA VAL A 304 -1.30 6.60 3.70
C VAL A 304 -2.47 5.64 3.50
N LEU A 305 -2.82 5.37 2.24
CA LEU A 305 -3.98 4.55 1.88
C LEU A 305 -3.63 3.09 1.63
N GLY A 306 -4.43 2.19 2.21
CA GLY A 306 -4.32 0.74 2.01
C GLY A 306 -3.29 0.04 2.89
N ASP A 307 -3.23 -1.26 2.74
CA ASP A 307 -2.46 -2.17 3.58
C ASP A 307 -1.10 -2.48 2.97
N ALA A 308 -0.08 -2.66 3.81
CA ALA A 308 1.24 -3.08 3.35
C ALA A 308 1.19 -4.49 2.73
N ILE A 309 2.10 -4.74 1.78
CA ILE A 309 2.25 -6.04 1.11
C ILE A 309 3.68 -6.58 1.29
N PRO A 310 3.89 -7.90 1.22
CA PRO A 310 5.22 -8.48 1.29
C PRO A 310 6.19 -7.88 0.25
N ASP A 311 7.43 -7.62 0.65
CA ASP A 311 8.46 -7.03 -0.22
C ASP A 311 8.73 -7.86 -1.49
N ASP A 312 8.64 -9.20 -1.40
CA ASP A 312 8.78 -10.10 -2.54
C ASP A 312 7.65 -9.88 -3.56
N GLN A 313 6.40 -9.75 -3.10
CA GLN A 313 5.25 -9.46 -3.94
C GLN A 313 5.40 -8.10 -4.61
N GLN A 314 5.82 -7.08 -3.85
CA GLN A 314 6.08 -5.74 -4.36
C GLN A 314 7.12 -5.78 -5.49
N ARG A 315 8.23 -6.49 -5.30
CA ARG A 315 9.30 -6.61 -6.31
C ARG A 315 8.79 -7.26 -7.60
N GLU A 316 7.93 -8.26 -7.53
CA GLU A 316 7.32 -8.89 -8.70
C GLU A 316 6.39 -7.93 -9.44
N MET A 317 5.54 -7.19 -8.71
CA MET A 317 4.63 -6.20 -9.29
C MET A 317 5.36 -4.99 -9.88
N GLN A 318 6.49 -4.56 -9.30
CA GLN A 318 7.34 -3.51 -9.87
C GLN A 318 7.87 -3.90 -11.26
N LYS A 319 8.31 -5.17 -11.42
CA LYS A 319 8.75 -5.69 -12.73
C LYS A 319 7.62 -5.73 -13.75
N LEU A 320 6.41 -6.12 -13.32
CA LEU A 320 5.22 -6.08 -14.16
C LEU A 320 4.92 -4.66 -14.66
N CYS A 321 5.00 -3.65 -13.78
CA CYS A 321 4.77 -2.26 -14.18
C CYS A 321 5.79 -1.78 -15.21
N TYR A 322 7.06 -2.14 -15.04
CA TYR A 322 8.11 -1.87 -16.03
C TYR A 322 7.81 -2.49 -17.39
N TRP A 323 7.41 -3.77 -17.40
CA TRP A 323 7.00 -4.46 -18.61
C TRP A 323 5.80 -3.77 -19.29
N ALA A 324 4.77 -3.40 -18.53
CA ALA A 324 3.56 -2.76 -19.05
C ALA A 324 3.84 -1.42 -19.76
N VAL A 325 4.79 -0.64 -19.24
CA VAL A 325 5.20 0.66 -19.81
C VAL A 325 6.42 0.58 -20.74
N GLY A 326 6.92 -0.62 -21.05
CA GLY A 326 8.03 -0.83 -21.97
C GLY A 326 9.40 -0.38 -21.45
N VAL A 327 9.59 -0.32 -20.13
CA VAL A 327 10.89 0.00 -19.50
C VAL A 327 11.68 -1.29 -19.29
N PRO A 328 12.94 -1.40 -19.78
CA PRO A 328 13.75 -2.58 -19.54
C PRO A 328 14.07 -2.71 -18.05
N VAL A 329 13.94 -3.94 -17.52
CA VAL A 329 14.34 -4.25 -16.14
C VAL A 329 15.88 -4.30 -16.07
N PRO A 330 16.53 -3.53 -15.19
CA PRO A 330 17.98 -3.57 -15.03
C PRO A 330 18.47 -4.99 -14.68
N GLN A 331 19.49 -5.48 -15.38
CA GLN A 331 20.15 -6.74 -15.05
C GLN A 331 21.28 -6.49 -14.04
N GLY A 332 21.39 -7.29 -12.98
CA GLY A 332 22.49 -7.22 -11.99
C GLY A 332 22.22 -6.38 -10.73
N TYR A 333 23.26 -5.76 -10.16
CA TYR A 333 23.26 -5.04 -8.87
C TYR A 333 22.26 -3.86 -8.75
N GLY A 334 21.57 -3.48 -9.83
CA GLY A 334 20.52 -2.45 -9.86
C GLY A 334 19.10 -2.93 -9.55
N MET A 335 18.89 -4.23 -9.27
CA MET A 335 17.56 -4.77 -8.97
C MET A 335 16.97 -4.32 -7.63
N SER A 336 17.78 -3.80 -6.71
CA SER A 336 17.31 -3.39 -5.37
C SER A 336 16.56 -2.06 -5.37
N ASN A 337 16.76 -1.19 -6.37
CA ASN A 337 16.22 0.17 -6.40
C ASN A 337 15.58 0.49 -7.76
N LEU A 338 14.46 -0.18 -8.07
CA LEU A 338 13.61 0.22 -9.19
C LEU A 338 12.98 1.59 -8.90
N ARG A 339 12.93 2.46 -9.91
CA ARG A 339 12.36 3.81 -9.79
C ARG A 339 10.97 3.83 -10.39
N PHE A 340 10.08 4.63 -9.82
CA PHE A 340 8.72 4.78 -10.33
C PHE A 340 8.71 5.10 -11.84
N PRO A 341 7.99 4.31 -12.67
CA PRO A 341 8.04 4.44 -14.11
C PRO A 341 7.07 5.50 -14.69
N GLY A 342 6.19 6.07 -13.87
CA GLY A 342 5.14 6.96 -14.35
C GLY A 342 5.63 8.23 -15.04
N SER A 343 4.89 8.65 -16.07
CA SER A 343 5.17 9.83 -16.90
C SER A 343 5.22 11.11 -16.07
N GLN A 344 6.25 11.94 -16.20
CA GLN A 344 6.43 13.16 -15.44
C GLN A 344 6.30 14.39 -16.35
N PRO A 345 5.35 15.32 -16.08
CA PRO A 345 5.20 16.54 -16.86
C PRO A 345 6.36 17.51 -16.66
N VAL A 346 6.76 18.18 -17.75
CA VAL A 346 7.70 19.31 -17.73
C VAL A 346 6.94 20.63 -17.62
N SER A 347 7.53 21.63 -16.94
CA SER A 347 6.91 22.95 -16.83
C SER A 347 6.84 23.62 -18.20
N LEU A 348 5.72 24.26 -18.50
CA LEU A 348 5.55 25.08 -19.69
C LEU A 348 6.44 26.31 -19.59
N ASP A 349 7.26 26.54 -20.62
CA ASP A 349 8.16 27.67 -20.75
C ASP A 349 8.05 28.26 -22.16
N ARG A 350 8.63 29.44 -22.41
CA ARG A 350 8.48 30.10 -23.72
C ARG A 350 9.14 29.32 -24.86
N LYS A 351 10.09 28.43 -24.57
CA LYS A 351 10.81 27.61 -25.56
C LYS A 351 9.96 26.43 -26.00
N ASN A 352 9.35 25.72 -25.05
CA ASN A 352 8.54 24.54 -25.29
C ASN A 352 7.09 24.87 -25.65
N LEU A 353 6.63 26.12 -25.47
CA LEU A 353 5.34 26.60 -25.96
C LEU A 353 5.14 26.35 -27.47
N GLN A 354 6.21 26.37 -28.25
CA GLN A 354 6.19 26.06 -29.69
C GLN A 354 5.71 24.63 -29.99
N LEU A 355 5.84 23.68 -29.04
CA LEU A 355 5.34 22.31 -29.21
C LEU A 355 3.83 22.29 -29.45
N LEU A 356 3.08 23.22 -28.86
CA LEU A 356 1.64 23.34 -29.03
C LEU A 356 1.23 23.72 -30.45
N ARG A 357 2.13 24.35 -31.22
CA ARG A 357 1.94 24.67 -32.65
C ARG A 357 2.26 23.48 -33.55
N GLN A 358 3.06 22.52 -33.08
CA GLN A 358 3.54 21.38 -33.86
C GLN A 358 2.66 20.14 -33.72
N LYS A 359 1.92 20.02 -32.60
CA LYS A 359 1.08 18.87 -32.30
C LYS A 359 -0.30 19.31 -31.80
N TYR A 360 -1.27 18.41 -31.90
CA TYR A 360 -2.60 18.61 -31.33
C TYR A 360 -2.61 18.24 -29.85
N TYR A 361 -3.10 19.14 -29.00
CA TYR A 361 -3.11 18.99 -27.55
C TYR A 361 -4.52 18.99 -26.98
N TYR A 362 -4.69 18.21 -25.91
CA TYR A 362 -5.77 18.36 -24.96
C TYR A 362 -5.30 19.08 -23.70
N ALA A 363 -6.25 19.73 -23.03
CA ALA A 363 -6.07 20.41 -21.75
C ALA A 363 -6.98 19.78 -20.70
N THR A 364 -6.48 19.70 -19.47
CA THR A 364 -7.26 19.42 -18.25
C THR A 364 -6.77 20.33 -17.13
N TRP A 365 -7.57 20.49 -16.07
CA TRP A 365 -7.09 21.10 -14.84
C TRP A 365 -6.00 20.24 -14.18
N LYS A 366 -5.01 20.92 -13.62
CA LYS A 366 -4.02 20.31 -12.73
C LYS A 366 -4.64 20.28 -11.33
N ALA A 367 -4.99 19.09 -10.86
CA ALA A 367 -5.59 18.97 -9.53
C ALA A 367 -4.48 19.03 -8.48
N ASP A 368 -4.83 19.48 -7.27
CA ASP A 368 -3.95 19.36 -6.11
C ASP A 368 -4.30 18.10 -5.34
N GLY A 369 -3.66 17.00 -5.73
CA GLY A 369 -3.88 15.68 -5.15
C GLY A 369 -2.61 14.85 -5.10
N THR A 370 -2.74 13.67 -4.50
CA THR A 370 -1.63 12.72 -4.40
C THR A 370 -1.67 11.76 -5.57
N ARG A 371 -0.59 11.76 -6.36
CA ARG A 371 -0.47 10.88 -7.52
C ARG A 371 -0.33 9.42 -7.09
N TYR A 372 -1.17 8.57 -7.66
CA TYR A 372 -1.04 7.12 -7.56
C TYR A 372 -1.22 6.49 -8.94
N MET A 373 -0.36 5.52 -9.27
CA MET A 373 -0.76 4.49 -10.23
C MET A 373 -1.62 3.45 -9.51
N MET A 374 -2.47 2.74 -10.25
CA MET A 374 -3.27 1.66 -9.71
C MET A 374 -3.13 0.40 -10.58
N LEU A 375 -2.74 -0.70 -9.95
CA LEU A 375 -2.69 -2.02 -10.54
C LEU A 375 -3.87 -2.85 -10.03
N ILE A 376 -4.74 -3.27 -10.94
CA ILE A 376 -5.82 -4.21 -10.64
C ILE A 376 -5.35 -5.62 -10.99
N ALA A 377 -5.29 -6.49 -9.99
CA ALA A 377 -5.03 -7.91 -10.14
C ALA A 377 -6.25 -8.72 -9.66
N ARG A 378 -6.17 -10.04 -9.83
CA ARG A 378 -7.29 -10.93 -9.51
C ARG A 378 -7.48 -11.07 -7.99
N ASP A 379 -6.38 -11.00 -7.27
CA ASP A 379 -6.28 -11.14 -5.81
C ASP A 379 -6.46 -9.82 -5.04
N GLY A 380 -6.46 -8.69 -5.75
CA GLY A 380 -6.67 -7.38 -5.13
C GLY A 380 -6.32 -6.22 -6.04
N VAL A 381 -6.57 -5.02 -5.51
CA VAL A 381 -6.23 -3.74 -6.13
C VAL A 381 -5.09 -3.12 -5.35
N TYR A 382 -4.12 -2.54 -6.06
CA TYR A 382 -2.90 -2.02 -5.49
C TYR A 382 -2.68 -0.56 -5.91
N LEU A 383 -2.60 0.34 -4.94
CA LEU A 383 -2.13 1.70 -5.14
C LEU A 383 -0.60 1.72 -5.16
N ILE A 384 -0.04 2.52 -6.06
CA ILE A 384 1.40 2.64 -6.30
C ILE A 384 1.78 4.10 -6.18
N ASP A 385 2.57 4.44 -5.17
CA ASP A 385 3.01 5.81 -4.90
C ASP A 385 4.23 6.23 -5.74
N ARG A 386 4.68 7.48 -5.56
CA ARG A 386 5.87 8.02 -6.23
C ARG A 386 7.18 7.36 -5.80
N ASN A 387 7.21 6.74 -4.63
CA ASN A 387 8.35 5.97 -4.12
C ASN A 387 8.34 4.52 -4.65
N PHE A 388 7.40 4.20 -5.54
CA PHE A 388 7.18 2.89 -6.12
C PHE A 388 6.86 1.81 -5.08
N ARG A 389 6.23 2.22 -3.97
CA ARG A 389 5.67 1.34 -2.94
C ARG A 389 4.24 0.96 -3.30
N PHE A 390 3.88 -0.27 -2.96
CA PHE A 390 2.57 -0.84 -3.26
C PHE A 390 1.78 -0.98 -1.96
N ARG A 391 0.51 -0.59 -1.99
CA ARG A 391 -0.42 -0.81 -0.88
C ARG A 391 -1.72 -1.39 -1.41
N ARG A 392 -2.21 -2.45 -0.78
CA ARG A 392 -3.44 -3.13 -1.18
C ARG A 392 -4.66 -2.35 -0.69
N VAL A 393 -5.67 -2.21 -1.53
CA VAL A 393 -6.97 -1.62 -1.18
C VAL A 393 -8.09 -2.55 -1.62
N GLN A 394 -9.20 -2.55 -0.87
CA GLN A 394 -10.39 -3.30 -1.27
C GLN A 394 -11.29 -2.45 -2.17
N LEU A 395 -11.28 -2.75 -3.47
CA LEU A 395 -12.11 -2.13 -4.50
C LEU A 395 -12.52 -3.16 -5.53
N ARG A 396 -13.63 -2.89 -6.23
CA ARG A 396 -14.18 -3.83 -7.22
C ARG A 396 -14.22 -3.29 -8.65
N PHE A 397 -13.52 -3.96 -9.56
CA PHE A 397 -13.45 -3.58 -10.98
C PHE A 397 -13.98 -4.71 -11.88
N PRO A 398 -15.30 -4.74 -12.18
CA PRO A 398 -15.89 -5.74 -13.06
C PRO A 398 -15.46 -5.53 -14.51
N LEU A 399 -15.32 -6.62 -15.25
CA LEU A 399 -15.13 -6.59 -16.70
C LEU A 399 -16.40 -6.12 -17.40
N LYS A 400 -16.21 -5.49 -18.57
CA LYS A 400 -17.31 -5.21 -19.49
C LYS A 400 -17.99 -6.51 -19.93
N GLY A 401 -19.30 -6.57 -19.76
CA GLY A 401 -20.11 -7.73 -20.13
C GLY A 401 -21.49 -7.66 -19.52
N GLN A 402 -22.28 -8.73 -19.68
CA GLN A 402 -23.58 -8.83 -19.05
C GLN A 402 -23.40 -9.15 -17.56
N VAL A 403 -23.93 -8.29 -16.69
CA VAL A 403 -24.02 -8.53 -15.25
C VAL A 403 -25.35 -9.21 -14.96
N GLY A 404 -25.31 -10.41 -14.37
CA GLY A 404 -26.50 -11.11 -13.91
C GLY A 404 -27.10 -10.42 -12.68
N LYS A 405 -28.42 -10.55 -12.46
CA LYS A 405 -29.09 -9.96 -11.27
C LYS A 405 -28.62 -10.57 -9.95
N ASP A 406 -28.08 -11.79 -9.99
CA ASP A 406 -27.72 -12.58 -8.81
C ASP A 406 -26.26 -13.08 -8.87
N ALA A 407 -25.43 -12.48 -9.73
CA ALA A 407 -24.02 -12.86 -9.85
C ALA A 407 -23.13 -11.64 -10.16
N LEU A 408 -22.04 -11.54 -9.40
CA LEU A 408 -20.96 -10.59 -9.63
C LEU A 408 -20.22 -10.92 -10.94
N ALA A 409 -19.91 -9.90 -11.74
CA ALA A 409 -19.10 -10.09 -12.95
C ALA A 409 -17.65 -10.48 -12.61
N PRO A 410 -16.93 -11.16 -13.51
CA PRO A 410 -15.50 -11.36 -13.34
C PRO A 410 -14.78 -10.02 -13.25
N THR A 411 -13.71 -9.97 -12.46
CA THR A 411 -12.92 -8.75 -12.28
C THR A 411 -11.75 -8.65 -13.26
N HIS A 412 -11.27 -7.43 -13.47
CA HIS A 412 -10.05 -7.17 -14.23
C HIS A 412 -8.85 -7.94 -13.65
N HIS A 413 -7.92 -8.33 -14.51
CA HIS A 413 -6.66 -8.93 -14.09
C HIS A 413 -5.48 -8.40 -14.89
N LEU A 414 -4.52 -7.78 -14.20
CA LEU A 414 -3.36 -7.10 -14.79
C LEU A 414 -3.79 -5.87 -15.59
N THR A 415 -4.59 -4.98 -14.98
CA THR A 415 -4.92 -3.66 -15.57
C THR A 415 -4.14 -2.58 -14.83
N LEU A 416 -3.41 -1.71 -15.54
CA LEU A 416 -2.56 -0.67 -14.96
C LEU A 416 -3.01 0.71 -15.46
N MET A 417 -3.33 1.59 -14.53
CA MET A 417 -3.79 2.96 -14.81
C MET A 417 -3.00 4.00 -14.00
N ASP A 418 -3.00 5.24 -14.50
CA ASP A 418 -2.35 6.40 -13.87
C ASP A 418 -3.41 7.42 -13.48
N GLY A 419 -3.25 8.02 -12.31
CA GLY A 419 -4.28 8.84 -11.71
C GLY A 419 -3.81 9.70 -10.54
N GLU A 420 -4.76 10.43 -9.99
CA GLU A 420 -4.55 11.39 -8.91
C GLU A 420 -5.67 11.25 -7.89
N MET A 421 -5.31 11.06 -6.63
CA MET A 421 -6.24 11.03 -5.50
C MET A 421 -6.48 12.45 -5.03
N VAL A 422 -7.74 12.90 -5.07
CA VAL A 422 -8.19 14.19 -4.55
C VAL A 422 -9.17 14.01 -3.40
N ILE A 423 -9.32 15.05 -2.60
CA ILE A 423 -10.33 15.12 -1.54
C ILE A 423 -11.38 16.16 -1.96
N ASP A 424 -12.59 15.70 -2.25
CA ASP A 424 -13.72 16.58 -2.52
C ASP A 424 -14.32 17.06 -1.20
N LYS A 425 -14.52 18.37 -1.08
CA LYS A 425 -15.33 19.04 -0.05
C LYS A 425 -16.78 19.10 -0.55
N LEU A 426 -17.65 18.25 -0.01
CA LEU A 426 -19.06 18.18 -0.39
C LEU A 426 -19.85 19.36 0.22
N PRO A 427 -21.02 19.72 -0.36
CA PRO A 427 -21.84 20.85 0.13
C PRO A 427 -22.33 20.70 1.59
N ASP A 428 -22.43 19.47 2.09
CA ASP A 428 -22.79 19.13 3.47
C ASP A 428 -21.60 19.20 4.44
N GLY A 429 -20.41 19.60 3.96
CA GLY A 429 -19.18 19.67 4.73
C GLY A 429 -18.42 18.34 4.81
N GLN A 430 -18.95 17.24 4.25
CA GLN A 430 -18.26 15.96 4.26
C GLN A 430 -17.07 15.95 3.30
N LEU A 431 -15.98 15.29 3.71
CA LEU A 431 -14.81 15.07 2.86
C LEU A 431 -14.89 13.67 2.24
N LYS A 432 -14.73 13.59 0.92
CA LYS A 432 -14.74 12.31 0.21
C LYS A 432 -13.55 12.17 -0.71
N ARG A 433 -12.82 11.06 -0.59
CA ARG A 433 -11.72 10.73 -1.50
C ARG A 433 -12.24 10.30 -2.88
N ARG A 434 -11.59 10.79 -3.92
CA ARG A 434 -11.85 10.43 -5.31
C ARG A 434 -10.55 10.21 -6.06
N TYR A 435 -10.44 9.06 -6.70
CA TYR A 435 -9.35 8.75 -7.62
C TYR A 435 -9.73 9.17 -9.05
N LEU A 436 -9.06 10.19 -9.56
CA LEU A 436 -9.20 10.71 -10.91
C LEU A 436 -8.21 10.00 -11.84
N VAL A 437 -8.70 9.05 -12.63
CA VAL A 437 -7.92 8.30 -13.61
C VAL A 437 -7.73 9.15 -14.87
N TYR A 438 -6.49 9.40 -15.29
CA TYR A 438 -6.22 10.22 -16.47
C TYR A 438 -5.48 9.48 -17.60
N ASP A 439 -4.84 8.32 -17.33
CA ASP A 439 -4.22 7.50 -18.38
C ASP A 439 -4.33 5.99 -18.06
N LEU A 440 -4.15 5.15 -19.08
CA LEU A 440 -4.34 3.69 -19.02
C LEU A 440 -3.26 3.01 -19.86
N MET A 441 -2.44 2.17 -19.23
CA MET A 441 -1.25 1.58 -19.88
C MET A 441 -1.42 0.11 -20.22
N MET A 442 -2.33 -0.60 -19.55
CA MET A 442 -2.55 -2.04 -19.70
C MET A 442 -3.99 -2.39 -19.32
N VAL A 443 -4.68 -3.21 -20.12
CA VAL A 443 -6.08 -3.60 -19.93
C VAL A 443 -6.26 -5.09 -20.04
N ASN A 444 -6.56 -5.71 -18.91
CA ASN A 444 -6.25 -7.12 -18.67
C ASN A 444 -4.76 -7.36 -19.07
N HIS A 445 -4.14 -8.51 -19.01
CA HIS A 445 -2.75 -8.75 -19.48
C HIS A 445 -2.20 -8.06 -20.80
N GLN A 446 -2.97 -7.31 -21.60
CA GLN A 446 -2.54 -6.64 -22.82
C GLN A 446 -2.03 -5.20 -22.56
N THR A 447 -0.77 -4.93 -22.94
CA THR A 447 -0.21 -3.57 -22.92
C THR A 447 -0.77 -2.73 -24.07
N ILE A 448 -1.16 -1.50 -23.74
CA ILE A 448 -1.69 -0.50 -24.68
C ILE A 448 -0.93 0.83 -24.60
N SER A 449 0.20 0.86 -23.90
CA SER A 449 1.04 2.05 -23.71
C SER A 449 1.52 2.70 -25.02
N LYS A 450 1.57 1.94 -26.13
CA LYS A 450 1.94 2.44 -27.45
C LYS A 450 0.79 3.08 -28.25
N LEU A 451 -0.47 2.87 -27.85
CA LEU A 451 -1.62 3.49 -28.52
C LEU A 451 -1.59 5.01 -28.31
N PRO A 452 -2.21 5.82 -29.18
CA PRO A 452 -2.44 7.25 -28.95
C PRO A 452 -3.16 7.55 -27.63
N PHE A 453 -2.83 8.67 -26.99
CA PHE A 453 -3.44 9.08 -25.71
C PHE A 453 -4.98 9.13 -25.77
N ASN A 454 -5.55 9.68 -26.84
CA ASN A 454 -7.00 9.79 -26.99
C ASN A 454 -7.72 8.44 -26.97
N GLU A 455 -7.06 7.37 -27.43
CA GLU A 455 -7.61 6.01 -27.40
C GLU A 455 -7.55 5.44 -25.98
N ARG A 456 -6.37 5.53 -25.33
CA ARG A 456 -6.18 5.08 -23.94
C ARG A 456 -7.15 5.79 -23.00
N TRP A 457 -7.31 7.10 -23.15
CA TRP A 457 -8.24 7.92 -22.38
C TRP A 457 -9.71 7.54 -22.58
N ARG A 458 -10.12 7.20 -23.82
CA ARG A 458 -11.47 6.70 -24.11
C ARG A 458 -11.72 5.33 -23.51
N MET A 459 -10.69 4.47 -23.48
CA MET A 459 -10.79 3.12 -22.91
C MET A 459 -11.03 3.16 -21.39
N ILE A 460 -10.58 4.18 -20.65
CA ILE A 460 -10.90 4.32 -19.22
C ILE A 460 -12.41 4.32 -19.00
N GLU A 461 -13.16 5.07 -19.81
CA GLU A 461 -14.62 5.15 -19.62
C GLU A 461 -15.26 3.79 -19.92
N LYS A 462 -14.92 3.20 -21.08
CA LYS A 462 -15.57 1.98 -21.59
C LYS A 462 -15.18 0.70 -20.85
N GLU A 463 -13.93 0.59 -20.44
CA GLU A 463 -13.37 -0.62 -19.84
C GLU A 463 -13.39 -0.56 -18.32
N VAL A 464 -13.44 0.62 -17.69
CA VAL A 464 -13.32 0.76 -16.22
C VAL A 464 -14.57 1.37 -15.59
N ASN A 465 -14.99 2.57 -16.03
CA ASN A 465 -16.09 3.28 -15.38
C ASN A 465 -17.48 2.72 -15.72
N GLU A 466 -17.76 2.51 -17.01
CA GLU A 466 -19.05 1.99 -17.48
C GLU A 466 -19.39 0.63 -16.84
N PRO A 467 -18.47 -0.36 -16.79
CA PRO A 467 -18.75 -1.64 -16.13
C PRO A 467 -19.06 -1.51 -14.64
N ARG A 468 -18.32 -0.65 -13.91
CA ARG A 468 -18.58 -0.37 -12.49
C ARG A 468 -19.95 0.25 -12.28
N LEU A 469 -20.31 1.25 -13.07
CA LEU A 469 -21.61 1.91 -12.99
C LEU A 469 -22.74 0.96 -13.38
N HIS A 470 -22.54 0.13 -14.39
CA HIS A 470 -23.51 -0.88 -14.81
C HIS A 470 -23.77 -1.90 -13.71
N GLU A 471 -22.72 -2.47 -13.11
CA GLU A 471 -22.84 -3.44 -12.01
C GLU A 471 -23.52 -2.81 -10.78
N LEU A 472 -23.14 -1.58 -10.40
CA LEU A 472 -23.80 -0.82 -9.34
C LEU A 472 -25.31 -0.67 -9.60
N ASN A 473 -25.70 -0.29 -10.82
CA ASN A 473 -27.10 -0.06 -11.18
C ASN A 473 -27.94 -1.35 -11.25
N VAL A 474 -27.33 -2.45 -11.68
CA VAL A 474 -27.99 -3.76 -11.78
C VAL A 474 -28.15 -4.41 -10.40
N LEU A 475 -27.10 -4.39 -9.57
CA LEU A 475 -27.10 -5.07 -8.29
C LEU A 475 -27.68 -4.23 -7.15
N ARG A 476 -27.62 -2.90 -7.23
CA ARG A 476 -28.15 -1.95 -6.24
C ARG A 476 -27.75 -2.30 -4.79
N GLY A 477 -26.49 -2.69 -4.59
CA GLY A 477 -25.96 -3.03 -3.26
C GLY A 477 -26.31 -4.44 -2.75
N ARG A 478 -27.04 -5.27 -3.51
CA ARG A 478 -27.48 -6.61 -3.05
C ARG A 478 -26.34 -7.61 -2.81
N LEU A 479 -25.24 -7.50 -3.55
CA LEU A 479 -24.09 -8.43 -3.46
C LEU A 479 -22.78 -7.74 -3.11
N TYR A 480 -22.68 -6.44 -3.34
CA TYR A 480 -21.48 -5.64 -3.05
C TYR A 480 -21.88 -4.19 -2.86
N ASP A 481 -21.41 -3.58 -1.78
CA ASP A 481 -21.68 -2.18 -1.44
C ASP A 481 -20.51 -1.27 -1.86
N TYR A 482 -20.68 -0.59 -3.00
CA TYR A 482 -19.71 0.40 -3.50
C TYR A 482 -19.58 1.63 -2.60
N GLN A 483 -20.52 1.90 -1.68
CA GLN A 483 -20.43 3.05 -0.79
C GLN A 483 -19.40 2.86 0.33
N GLN A 484 -19.07 1.61 0.65
CA GLN A 484 -18.06 1.24 1.64
C GLN A 484 -16.62 1.32 1.09
N GLU A 485 -16.46 1.48 -0.22
CA GLU A 485 -15.13 1.64 -0.83
C GLU A 485 -14.41 2.88 -0.27
N ALA A 486 -13.12 2.74 0.01
CA ALA A 486 -12.30 3.78 0.62
C ALA A 486 -12.25 5.10 -0.18
N PHE A 487 -12.54 5.03 -1.48
CA PHE A 487 -12.65 6.19 -2.37
C PHE A 487 -13.43 5.84 -3.63
N SER A 488 -14.03 6.86 -4.24
CA SER A 488 -14.71 6.71 -5.53
C SER A 488 -13.71 6.79 -6.70
N VAL A 489 -14.02 6.14 -7.83
CA VAL A 489 -13.19 6.18 -9.05
C VAL A 489 -13.93 6.96 -10.13
N ARG A 490 -13.23 7.87 -10.81
CA ARG A 490 -13.78 8.65 -11.92
C ARG A 490 -12.71 8.91 -12.97
N ARG A 491 -13.09 8.97 -14.24
CA ARG A 491 -12.20 9.44 -15.30
C ARG A 491 -12.03 10.95 -15.23
N LYS A 492 -10.79 11.42 -15.35
CA LYS A 492 -10.46 12.84 -15.49
C LYS A 492 -10.78 13.28 -16.91
N ASP A 493 -11.57 14.33 -17.04
CA ASP A 493 -11.99 14.84 -18.34
C ASP A 493 -10.89 15.70 -18.98
N PHE A 494 -10.77 15.62 -20.30
CA PHE A 494 -9.84 16.38 -21.12
C PHE A 494 -10.64 17.07 -22.22
N TRP A 495 -10.26 18.30 -22.56
CA TRP A 495 -10.92 19.11 -23.57
C TRP A 495 -9.93 19.69 -24.56
N MET A 496 -10.43 20.18 -25.69
CA MET A 496 -9.64 20.90 -26.68
C MET A 496 -9.08 22.21 -26.10
N LEU A 497 -7.98 22.71 -26.67
CA LEU A 497 -7.39 24.00 -26.26
C LEU A 497 -8.38 25.17 -26.37
N SER A 498 -9.37 25.11 -27.26
CA SER A 498 -10.42 26.13 -27.36
C SER A 498 -11.33 26.23 -26.14
N ALA A 499 -11.33 25.23 -25.25
CA ALA A 499 -12.14 25.20 -24.05
C ALA A 499 -11.38 25.68 -22.79
N THR A 500 -10.09 26.00 -22.89
CA THR A 500 -9.25 26.32 -21.71
C THR A 500 -9.75 27.55 -20.96
N GLU A 501 -10.24 28.58 -21.66
CA GLU A 501 -10.86 29.74 -21.02
C GLU A 501 -12.05 29.33 -20.15
N LYS A 502 -12.91 28.43 -20.64
CA LYS A 502 -14.03 27.88 -19.85
C LYS A 502 -13.52 26.99 -18.70
N ILE A 503 -12.42 26.27 -18.89
CA ILE A 503 -11.83 25.46 -17.83
C ILE A 503 -11.37 26.36 -16.68
N LEU A 504 -10.60 27.40 -16.98
CA LEU A 504 -10.02 28.32 -16.00
C LEU A 504 -11.09 29.17 -15.29
N HIS A 505 -12.01 29.77 -16.04
CA HIS A 505 -12.98 30.74 -15.49
C HIS A 505 -14.30 30.13 -15.00
N LYS A 506 -14.66 28.92 -15.43
CA LYS A 506 -15.96 28.30 -15.06
C LYS A 506 -15.80 26.97 -14.36
N PHE A 507 -15.01 26.05 -14.91
CA PHE A 507 -14.92 24.70 -14.39
C PHE A 507 -14.10 24.62 -13.09
N ILE A 508 -12.87 25.17 -13.08
CA ILE A 508 -11.99 25.13 -11.90
C ILE A 508 -12.64 25.77 -10.66
N PRO A 509 -13.27 26.96 -10.75
CA PRO A 509 -13.96 27.56 -9.61
C PRO A 509 -15.15 26.76 -9.06
N GLN A 510 -15.70 25.83 -9.86
CA GLN A 510 -16.82 24.95 -9.46
C GLN A 510 -16.36 23.60 -8.90
N LEU A 511 -15.05 23.32 -8.89
CA LEU A 511 -14.52 22.08 -8.37
C LEU A 511 -14.69 22.00 -6.85
N CYS A 512 -14.99 20.80 -6.36
CA CYS A 512 -15.03 20.49 -4.93
C CYS A 512 -13.63 20.25 -4.34
N HIS A 513 -12.57 20.36 -5.14
CA HIS A 513 -11.18 20.18 -4.76
C HIS A 513 -10.30 21.24 -5.40
N GLU A 514 -9.11 21.45 -4.84
CA GLU A 514 -8.19 22.49 -5.28
C GLU A 514 -7.50 22.11 -6.61
N ALA A 515 -7.17 23.14 -7.40
CA ALA A 515 -6.49 23.00 -8.67
C ALA A 515 -5.53 24.17 -8.87
N ASP A 516 -4.31 23.89 -9.35
CA ASP A 516 -3.21 24.87 -9.39
C ASP A 516 -2.74 25.23 -10.81
N GLY A 517 -3.54 24.88 -11.83
CA GLY A 517 -3.28 25.28 -13.21
C GLY A 517 -3.81 24.26 -14.23
N LEU A 518 -3.02 24.02 -15.28
CA LEU A 518 -3.39 23.16 -16.42
C LEU A 518 -2.34 22.08 -16.69
N ILE A 519 -2.82 20.93 -17.16
CA ILE A 519 -2.00 19.90 -17.80
C ILE A 519 -2.36 19.87 -19.29
N LEU A 520 -1.34 19.89 -20.14
CA LEU A 520 -1.44 19.82 -21.58
C LEU A 520 -0.85 18.49 -22.05
N GLN A 521 -1.70 17.64 -22.60
CA GLN A 521 -1.34 16.29 -23.05
C GLN A 521 -1.50 16.19 -24.56
N GLY A 522 -0.45 15.75 -25.26
CA GLY A 522 -0.51 15.53 -26.70
C GLY A 522 -1.51 14.42 -27.03
N PHE A 523 -2.37 14.68 -28.01
CA PHE A 523 -3.49 13.79 -28.37
C PHE A 523 -3.01 12.45 -28.93
N ASP A 524 -2.03 12.48 -29.84
CA ASP A 524 -1.51 11.30 -30.53
C ASP A 524 -0.29 10.69 -29.79
N ASP A 525 0.08 11.23 -28.61
CA ASP A 525 1.29 10.80 -27.91
C ASP A 525 1.12 9.40 -27.28
N PRO A 526 2.08 8.47 -27.46
CA PRO A 526 2.13 7.23 -26.70
C PRO A 526 2.46 7.53 -25.22
N TYR A 527 2.25 6.57 -24.34
CA TYR A 527 2.66 6.71 -22.95
C TYR A 527 4.19 6.71 -22.86
N VAL A 528 4.77 7.82 -22.40
CA VAL A 528 6.22 7.95 -22.22
C VAL A 528 6.54 7.77 -20.73
N PRO A 529 7.31 6.74 -20.34
CA PRO A 529 7.69 6.56 -18.95
C PRO A 529 8.68 7.65 -18.51
N ARG A 530 8.61 8.06 -17.23
CA ARG A 530 9.45 9.12 -16.64
C ARG A 530 9.25 10.46 -17.36
N THR A 531 10.27 11.32 -17.40
CA THR A 531 10.14 12.67 -17.97
C THR A 531 9.64 12.64 -19.41
N HIS A 532 8.53 13.31 -19.66
CA HIS A 532 7.95 13.43 -20.99
C HIS A 532 7.93 14.90 -21.43
N GLU A 533 8.81 15.25 -22.37
CA GLU A 533 8.94 16.63 -22.89
C GLU A 533 7.70 17.13 -23.64
N GLY A 534 6.81 16.23 -24.07
CA GLY A 534 5.54 16.57 -24.71
C GLY A 534 4.38 16.70 -23.72
N LEU A 535 4.53 16.27 -22.47
CA LEU A 535 3.50 16.42 -21.44
C LEU A 535 3.84 17.65 -20.60
N LEU A 536 3.04 18.71 -20.76
CA LEU A 536 3.35 20.02 -20.19
C LEU A 536 2.44 20.31 -18.99
N LYS A 537 2.97 21.01 -18.01
CA LYS A 537 2.20 21.59 -16.90
C LYS A 537 2.38 23.10 -16.88
N TRP A 538 1.28 23.82 -16.78
CA TRP A 538 1.26 25.25 -16.48
C TRP A 538 0.66 25.45 -15.10
N LYS A 539 1.19 26.39 -14.34
CA LYS A 539 0.73 26.76 -13.01
C LYS A 539 0.51 28.26 -12.95
N TYR A 540 -0.41 28.70 -12.10
CA TYR A 540 -0.50 30.11 -11.76
C TYR A 540 0.84 30.60 -11.17
N ALA A 541 1.26 31.80 -11.53
CA ALA A 541 2.57 32.33 -11.14
C ALA A 541 2.79 32.27 -9.60
N HIS A 542 1.76 32.66 -8.84
CA HIS A 542 1.75 32.65 -7.38
C HIS A 542 1.69 31.24 -6.75
N MET A 543 1.44 30.19 -7.53
CA MET A 543 1.41 28.78 -7.10
C MET A 543 2.68 28.00 -7.49
N ASN A 544 3.67 28.67 -8.07
CA ASN A 544 4.99 28.09 -8.23
C ASN A 544 5.72 28.09 -6.88
N SER A 545 6.00 26.89 -6.39
CA SER A 545 6.59 26.67 -5.08
C SER A 545 7.89 25.87 -5.15
N VAL A 546 8.72 26.04 -4.14
CA VAL A 546 9.94 25.25 -3.90
C VAL A 546 9.89 24.70 -2.49
N ASP A 547 10.27 23.44 -2.33
CA ASP A 547 10.41 22.81 -1.02
C ASP A 547 11.82 23.05 -0.48
N PHE A 548 11.92 23.79 0.62
CA PHE A 548 13.16 24.08 1.33
C PHE A 548 13.21 23.34 2.66
N MET A 549 14.42 23.01 3.13
CA MET A 549 14.60 22.58 4.51
C MET A 549 14.94 23.81 5.34
N LEU A 550 14.11 24.09 6.34
CA LEU A 550 14.31 25.23 7.22
C LEU A 550 15.33 24.85 8.30
N LYS A 551 16.45 25.56 8.37
CA LYS A 551 17.39 25.48 9.49
C LYS A 551 17.28 26.74 10.33
N ILE A 552 17.23 26.57 11.64
CA ILE A 552 17.23 27.67 12.59
C ILE A 552 18.56 27.64 13.33
N ALA A 553 19.19 28.80 13.46
CA ALA A 553 20.45 28.93 14.17
C ALA A 553 20.26 28.59 15.66
N PRO A 554 21.30 28.06 16.36
CA PRO A 554 21.19 27.65 17.76
C PRO A 554 20.76 28.76 18.73
N ASN A 555 20.98 30.01 18.35
CA ASN A 555 20.57 31.21 19.10
C ASN A 555 19.11 31.62 18.85
N GLY A 556 18.35 30.87 18.05
CA GLY A 556 16.92 31.10 17.76
C GLY A 556 16.62 32.37 16.96
N SER A 557 17.64 33.14 16.55
CA SER A 557 17.45 34.50 16.05
C SER A 557 17.39 34.59 14.52
N ASN A 558 17.97 33.61 13.81
CA ASN A 558 18.05 33.59 12.36
C ASN A 558 17.68 32.22 11.80
N TYR A 559 17.06 32.20 10.62
CA TYR A 559 16.81 30.99 9.83
C TYR A 559 17.59 31.02 8.52
N SER A 560 17.81 29.84 7.94
CA SER A 560 18.34 29.66 6.60
C SER A 560 17.55 28.60 5.83
N LEU A 561 17.35 28.86 4.54
CA LEU A 561 16.70 27.91 3.63
C LEU A 561 17.76 27.05 2.96
N MET A 562 17.58 25.73 3.04
CA MET A 562 18.51 24.75 2.49
C MET A 562 17.89 23.99 1.32
N LEU A 563 18.68 23.82 0.26
CA LEU A 563 18.39 22.98 -0.91
C LEU A 563 19.36 21.81 -0.98
N MET A 564 19.01 20.76 -1.72
CA MET A 564 19.91 19.63 -1.94
C MET A 564 20.80 19.88 -3.17
N ASP A 565 22.12 19.87 -3.00
CA ASP A 565 23.10 19.99 -4.08
C ASP A 565 24.12 18.85 -3.98
N SER A 566 24.09 17.94 -4.96
CA SER A 566 25.04 16.82 -5.05
C SER A 566 25.15 15.97 -3.77
N GLY A 567 24.01 15.76 -3.09
CA GLY A 567 23.92 14.99 -1.84
C GLY A 567 24.25 15.76 -0.56
N LYS A 568 24.54 17.06 -0.64
CA LYS A 568 24.77 17.95 0.50
C LYS A 568 23.71 19.05 0.56
N LEU A 569 23.45 19.56 1.76
CA LEU A 569 22.59 20.72 1.92
C LEU A 569 23.37 21.99 1.59
N ARG A 570 22.85 22.77 0.64
CA ARG A 570 23.34 24.08 0.22
C ARG A 570 22.40 25.16 0.73
N GLN A 571 22.95 26.16 1.41
CA GLN A 571 22.19 27.32 1.86
C GLN A 571 21.86 28.23 0.67
N LEU A 572 20.66 28.79 0.67
CA LEU A 572 20.26 29.85 -0.25
C LEU A 572 20.62 31.21 0.37
N ASP A 573 21.40 32.00 -0.35
CA ASP A 573 21.87 33.29 0.12
C ASP A 573 20.74 34.33 0.12
N HIS A 574 20.69 35.14 1.19
CA HIS A 574 19.79 36.30 1.34
C HIS A 574 18.27 36.01 1.19
N ALA A 575 17.84 34.76 1.29
CA ALA A 575 16.43 34.41 1.17
C ALA A 575 15.65 34.77 2.44
N LYS A 576 14.59 35.58 2.29
CA LYS A 576 13.65 35.93 3.36
C LYS A 576 12.34 35.18 3.17
N VAL A 577 11.77 34.67 4.25
CA VAL A 577 10.46 34.02 4.30
C VAL A 577 9.49 34.86 5.11
N VAL A 578 8.30 35.07 4.55
CA VAL A 578 7.14 35.63 5.24
C VAL A 578 6.32 34.46 5.76
N PHE A 579 6.19 34.39 7.08
CA PHE A 579 5.36 33.39 7.77
C PHE A 579 4.01 33.99 8.17
N PRO A 580 2.94 33.18 8.27
CA PRO A 580 1.66 33.62 8.81
C PRO A 580 1.79 34.16 10.23
N GLU A 581 0.93 35.11 10.59
CA GLU A 581 0.90 35.70 11.93
C GLU A 581 0.63 34.62 12.99
N GLY A 582 1.47 34.54 14.03
CA GLY A 582 1.38 33.52 15.08
C GLY A 582 1.98 32.15 14.73
N ALA A 583 2.64 31.97 13.58
CA ALA A 583 3.29 30.71 13.23
C ALA A 583 4.48 30.38 14.16
N ASP A 584 4.48 29.17 14.73
CA ASP A 584 5.63 28.65 15.50
C ASP A 584 6.73 28.14 14.56
N VAL A 585 7.60 29.06 14.13
CA VAL A 585 8.74 28.77 13.25
C VAL A 585 9.68 27.72 13.88
N GLN A 586 9.81 27.70 15.21
CA GLN A 586 10.71 26.77 15.91
C GLN A 586 10.27 25.31 15.74
N SER A 587 8.96 25.05 15.72
CA SER A 587 8.40 23.73 15.44
C SER A 587 8.72 23.20 14.03
N MET A 588 9.12 24.09 13.12
CA MET A 588 9.45 23.79 11.72
C MET A 588 10.95 23.56 11.49
N ALA A 589 11.78 23.68 12.55
CA ALA A 589 13.22 23.46 12.46
C ALA A 589 13.57 22.05 11.95
N ASN A 590 14.49 21.98 10.98
CA ASN A 590 14.93 20.77 10.28
C ASN A 590 13.83 20.02 9.53
N LYS A 591 12.67 20.66 9.31
CA LYS A 591 11.59 20.11 8.48
C LYS A 591 11.59 20.75 7.10
N VAL A 592 10.98 20.05 6.15
CA VAL A 592 10.75 20.57 4.80
C VAL A 592 9.50 21.45 4.82
N ILE A 593 9.63 22.67 4.30
CA ILE A 593 8.55 23.63 4.12
C ILE A 593 8.41 23.96 2.63
N GLU A 594 7.19 24.16 2.18
CA GLU A 594 6.86 24.59 0.83
C GLU A 594 6.64 26.10 0.84
N CYS A 595 7.34 26.82 -0.05
CA CYS A 595 7.21 28.27 -0.17
C CYS A 595 7.00 28.68 -1.63
N SER A 596 6.12 29.67 -1.87
CA SER A 596 6.00 30.36 -3.16
C SER A 596 6.85 31.63 -3.16
N TYR A 597 7.23 32.14 -4.34
CA TYR A 597 8.04 33.35 -4.45
C TYR A 597 7.18 34.55 -4.84
N ASP A 598 7.35 35.64 -4.12
CA ASP A 598 6.80 36.95 -4.44
C ASP A 598 7.89 37.79 -5.13
N PRO A 599 7.77 38.03 -6.46
CA PRO A 599 8.76 38.79 -7.20
C PRO A 599 8.71 40.30 -6.89
N GLU A 600 7.60 40.83 -6.35
CA GLU A 600 7.48 42.26 -6.03
C GLU A 600 8.20 42.60 -4.72
N LEU A 601 8.06 41.72 -3.72
CA LEU A 601 8.70 41.88 -2.41
C LEU A 601 10.09 41.22 -2.33
N GLU A 602 10.46 40.45 -3.34
CA GLU A 602 11.65 39.58 -3.38
C GLU A 602 11.73 38.61 -2.19
N THR A 603 10.57 38.16 -1.69
CA THR A 603 10.45 37.26 -0.54
C THR A 603 9.81 35.92 -0.91
N TRP A 604 10.02 34.92 -0.05
CA TRP A 604 9.32 33.64 -0.10
C TRP A 604 8.13 33.66 0.84
N ASN A 605 6.94 33.31 0.36
CA ASN A 605 5.76 33.18 1.19
C ASN A 605 5.62 31.72 1.64
N TYR A 606 5.56 31.49 2.95
CA TYR A 606 5.31 30.16 3.50
C TYR A 606 3.92 29.67 3.07
N MET A 607 3.85 28.44 2.54
CA MET A 607 2.60 27.78 2.20
C MET A 607 2.23 26.74 3.25
N ARG A 608 3.09 25.71 3.42
CA ARG A 608 2.81 24.58 4.32
C ARG A 608 4.07 23.81 4.72
N MET A 609 3.94 22.95 5.72
CA MET A 609 4.93 21.94 6.07
C MET A 609 4.74 20.69 5.18
N ARG A 610 5.84 20.00 4.87
CA ARG A 610 5.89 18.81 4.01
C ARG A 610 6.42 17.59 4.78
N PRO A 611 5.63 16.99 5.68
CA PRO A 611 6.05 15.82 6.44
C PRO A 611 6.28 14.59 5.55
N ASP A 612 5.68 14.58 4.36
CA ASP A 612 5.85 13.56 3.32
C ASP A 612 7.27 13.55 2.70
N LYS A 613 8.06 14.60 2.93
CA LYS A 613 9.40 14.78 2.33
C LYS A 613 10.50 14.71 3.37
N GLU A 614 11.40 13.75 3.18
CA GLU A 614 12.63 13.65 3.97
C GLU A 614 13.70 14.65 3.52
N THR A 615 13.68 15.09 2.26
CA THR A 615 14.70 15.96 1.66
C THR A 615 14.08 17.15 0.92
N PRO A 616 14.71 18.35 0.97
CA PRO A 616 14.26 19.49 0.18
C PRO A 616 14.48 19.26 -1.33
N ASN A 617 13.99 20.17 -2.15
CA ASN A 617 14.24 20.13 -3.57
C ASN A 617 15.73 20.23 -3.90
N ALA A 618 16.12 19.59 -5.00
CA ALA A 618 17.45 19.72 -5.53
C ALA A 618 17.68 21.12 -6.13
N TYR A 619 18.91 21.63 -6.05
CA TYR A 619 19.25 22.98 -6.53
C TYR A 619 18.91 23.18 -8.01
N HIS A 620 19.08 22.16 -8.85
CA HIS A 620 18.68 22.23 -10.26
C HIS A 620 17.16 22.29 -10.46
N VAL A 621 16.35 21.76 -9.53
CA VAL A 621 14.89 21.91 -9.54
C VAL A 621 14.51 23.33 -9.17
N TYR A 622 15.15 23.89 -8.13
CA TYR A 622 15.01 25.30 -7.77
C TYR A 622 15.31 26.23 -8.95
N LEU A 623 16.41 26.02 -9.68
CA LEU A 623 16.73 26.82 -10.88
C LEU A 623 15.64 26.74 -11.96
N LYS A 624 15.03 25.57 -12.15
CA LYS A 624 13.92 25.40 -13.10
C LYS A 624 12.66 26.14 -12.64
N VAL A 625 12.33 26.08 -11.35
CA VAL A 625 11.18 26.81 -10.78
C VAL A 625 11.40 28.32 -10.90
N MET A 626 12.60 28.81 -10.56
CA MET A 626 12.95 30.22 -10.76
C MET A 626 12.92 30.63 -12.23
N GLY A 627 13.32 29.75 -13.14
CA GLY A 627 13.14 29.97 -14.58
C GLY A 627 11.67 30.14 -14.94
N SER A 628 10.79 29.26 -14.44
CA SER A 628 9.34 29.34 -14.66
C SER A 628 8.72 30.62 -14.08
N ILE A 629 9.17 31.06 -12.91
CA ILE A 629 8.72 32.31 -12.29
C ILE A 629 9.17 33.52 -13.12
N LYS A 630 10.41 33.51 -13.65
CA LYS A 630 10.93 34.59 -14.50
C LYS A 630 10.26 34.64 -15.87
N ASP A 631 9.97 33.49 -16.48
CA ASP A 631 9.27 33.40 -17.76
C ASP A 631 7.84 33.98 -17.67
N ASN A 632 7.24 33.90 -16.47
CA ASN A 632 5.95 34.46 -16.06
C ASN A 632 4.88 34.38 -17.16
N ILE A 633 4.63 33.17 -17.67
CA ILE A 633 3.55 32.96 -18.65
C ILE A 633 2.23 33.12 -17.89
N THR A 634 1.58 34.27 -18.08
CA THR A 634 0.29 34.56 -17.45
C THR A 634 -0.84 33.78 -18.13
N GLU A 635 -2.01 33.83 -17.52
CA GLU A 635 -3.21 33.26 -18.13
C GLU A 635 -3.54 33.96 -19.46
N GLU A 636 -3.42 35.29 -19.52
CA GLU A 636 -3.69 36.09 -20.72
C GLU A 636 -2.71 35.75 -21.86
N ASP A 637 -1.42 35.63 -21.54
CA ASP A 637 -0.39 35.18 -22.48
C ASP A 637 -0.74 33.81 -23.06
N LEU A 638 -1.15 32.87 -22.20
CA LEU A 638 -1.49 31.51 -22.59
C LEU A 638 -2.75 31.46 -23.48
N GLN A 639 -3.79 32.21 -23.11
CA GLN A 639 -5.02 32.28 -23.89
C GLN A 639 -4.79 32.90 -25.27
N LYS A 640 -3.99 33.98 -25.34
CA LYS A 640 -3.62 34.62 -26.62
C LYS A 640 -2.89 33.64 -27.53
N GLU A 641 -1.93 32.89 -26.99
CA GLU A 641 -1.18 31.88 -27.74
C GLU A 641 -2.09 30.75 -28.23
N PHE A 642 -3.02 30.26 -27.41
CA PHE A 642 -3.99 29.26 -27.85
C PHE A 642 -4.89 29.77 -28.97
N GLN A 643 -5.35 31.03 -28.91
CA GLN A 643 -6.15 31.62 -29.99
C GLN A 643 -5.41 31.65 -31.32
N GLU A 644 -4.10 31.94 -31.32
CA GLU A 644 -3.28 31.88 -32.53
C GLU A 644 -3.03 30.44 -32.99
N ILE A 645 -2.75 29.51 -32.07
CA ILE A 645 -2.56 28.09 -32.36
C ILE A 645 -3.80 27.48 -33.02
N LEU A 646 -5.00 27.84 -32.54
CA LEU A 646 -6.27 27.31 -33.05
C LEU A 646 -6.57 27.72 -34.50
N LYS A 647 -5.92 28.79 -35.01
CA LYS A 647 -6.03 29.22 -36.42
C LYS A 647 -5.15 28.39 -37.36
N LEU A 648 -4.21 27.61 -36.84
CA LEU A 648 -3.29 26.81 -37.66
C LEU A 648 -4.05 25.69 -38.39
N PRO A 649 -3.67 25.35 -39.64
CA PRO A 649 -4.31 24.29 -40.43
C PRO A 649 -4.46 22.96 -39.69
N LEU A 650 -3.46 22.60 -38.89
CA LEU A 650 -3.45 21.39 -38.06
C LEU A 650 -4.70 21.31 -37.15
N TYR A 651 -5.03 22.41 -36.47
CA TYR A 651 -6.16 22.47 -35.55
C TYR A 651 -7.49 22.66 -36.30
N THR A 652 -7.53 23.54 -37.30
CA THR A 652 -8.78 23.81 -38.04
C THR A 652 -9.29 22.58 -38.78
N HIS A 653 -8.41 21.81 -39.44
CA HIS A 653 -8.79 20.56 -40.11
C HIS A 653 -9.32 19.51 -39.11
N ARG A 654 -8.68 19.40 -37.94
CA ARG A 654 -9.09 18.44 -36.91
C ARG A 654 -10.45 18.81 -36.30
N ILE A 655 -10.64 20.08 -35.94
CA ILE A 655 -11.91 20.61 -35.42
C ILE A 655 -13.04 20.39 -36.43
N ALA A 656 -12.80 20.65 -37.71
CA ALA A 656 -13.79 20.40 -38.76
C ALA A 656 -14.19 18.92 -38.83
N ARG A 657 -13.22 18.00 -38.77
CA ARG A 657 -13.46 16.56 -38.77
C ARG A 657 -14.25 16.10 -37.54
N ASP A 658 -13.90 16.61 -36.36
CA ASP A 658 -14.56 16.24 -35.10
C ASP A 658 -16.01 16.78 -35.06
N ASN A 659 -16.25 17.98 -35.60
CA ASN A 659 -17.59 18.55 -35.75
C ASN A 659 -18.46 17.72 -36.72
N GLN A 660 -17.89 17.28 -37.85
CA GLN A 660 -18.59 16.38 -38.78
C GLN A 660 -18.94 15.05 -38.12
N ALA A 661 -18.00 14.44 -37.40
CA ALA A 661 -18.23 13.19 -36.67
C ALA A 661 -19.33 13.35 -35.59
N ALA A 662 -19.31 14.45 -34.83
CA ALA A 662 -20.33 14.76 -33.84
C ALA A 662 -21.72 14.95 -34.47
N HIS A 663 -21.80 15.65 -35.59
CA HIS A 663 -23.04 15.84 -36.35
C HIS A 663 -23.61 14.50 -36.85
N HIS A 664 -22.76 13.64 -37.41
CA HIS A 664 -23.15 12.30 -37.86
C HIS A 664 -23.64 11.43 -36.69
N ALA A 665 -22.96 11.48 -35.54
CA ALA A 665 -23.38 10.75 -34.33
C ALA A 665 -24.72 11.26 -33.76
N GLN A 666 -24.97 12.57 -33.77
CA GLN A 666 -26.25 13.14 -33.38
C GLN A 666 -27.37 12.75 -34.34
N GLN A 667 -27.12 12.73 -35.65
CA GLN A 667 -28.09 12.26 -36.63
C GLN A 667 -28.39 10.77 -36.48
N ALA A 668 -27.40 9.94 -36.18
CA ALA A 668 -27.57 8.51 -35.93
C ALA A 668 -28.31 8.21 -34.62
N ARG A 669 -28.27 9.10 -33.61
CA ARG A 669 -29.06 8.99 -32.37
C ARG A 669 -30.50 9.48 -32.51
N ARG A 670 -30.81 10.25 -33.56
CA ARG A 670 -32.15 10.76 -33.87
C ARG A 670 -32.94 9.85 -34.82
N LYS A 671 -32.26 8.89 -35.45
CA LYS A 671 -32.86 7.75 -36.15
C LYS A 671 -32.94 6.58 -35.19
#